data_AF-A0A428YIL9-F1
#
_entry.id   AF-A0A428YIL9-F1
#
_cell.length_a   1.000
_cell.length_b   1.000
_cell.length_c   1.000
_cell.angle_alpha   90.00
_cell.angle_beta   90.00
_cell.angle_gamma   90.00
#
_symmetry.space_group_name_H-M   'P 1'
#
loop_
_entity.id
_entity.type
_entity.pdbx_description
1 polymer ?
#
loop_
_entity_poly.entity_id
_entity_poly.type
_entity_poly.pdbx_seq_one_letter_code
_entity_poly.pdbx_strand_id
1 'polypeptide(L)'
;MVVVSMAAVPARADTPSDAPSDTLSWVPEGVRAAMTAAKETSKRVKIDDATTETSEFYATPDGKIAAKISANIERFSRDGAWVPIDLTLRKQADGSVAPTAYPQDMRFSGKRAAETGDLMAMGSGDEKITVGWQTALPEPTLAGSKATYPEVMPGVDLVVQATQTGFEQFTVLKTAAAAKYVDQITLPLSGPGVSVVRTDKKGNIRVHSRGGEQHTAIPTPMMWDSRSATHGGPPKRRQVTADITHTTPAQARKGRDATDPVNLTLKPDKNWLTSPDTVYPVTIDPYYDWSTTAGSTTVVKGYATGWPDSDSLFVGTYDSTWTGRSFISWWATGLQGFQVDQATLHLANPYSTTCSQTPWEIWTTDPITADTSWTNQPEWQVKEATSTSTSCNDGWVTADATSFFQRAVEKQVGQPTMGLRTADETATNQYKQFSSWNAADSSKSPFVEVWYSLPPNPVDPDAGLWANQSTLSDFADWTVAEVGTTSGYIESVNEAKTTSVTLLWAGPPNAMQAAVLAEAQRRTITATVKQRVYTKDQLAQAADAALASATSGSGVFANFTIGTTAAVSPEFDGVIITGQHKSNPADTAAADQALSQQATQALGVAVKVQTAPMPTNTGTTRGTDTSPFNAGAYMAPGCTLGFGLRIGSATYTTTARHCDAQSYSANDATVARKYGTKLVARDGAARLLTAGGSRLMFYGGYNSSLKATVVRHPSTGAGANINPGDYVCTSGGNSGSHCGGGANMKVIKGGVKYEDGYGITSTILAKRIDGGLAAVRGDSGGPVYRNTPGVFGATNVYAVGMIQAGMGDKVPCGSLRQSTGLCYSEVLYTSINTIIRGVSGSSLVTG
;
A
#
# COMPACT_ATOMS: atom_id res chain seq x y z
N MET A 1 68.92 -9.67 58.45
CA MET A 1 68.75 -8.25 58.10
C MET A 1 69.24 -8.10 56.66
N VAL A 2 68.35 -8.27 55.68
CA VAL A 2 68.65 -8.20 54.23
C VAL A 2 67.44 -7.58 53.51
N VAL A 3 67.78 -6.78 52.52
CA VAL A 3 67.05 -5.82 51.67
C VAL A 3 66.06 -6.47 50.69
N VAL A 4 64.93 -5.81 50.39
CA VAL A 4 64.23 -5.80 49.08
C VAL A 4 63.44 -4.47 48.96
N SER A 5 63.88 -3.49 48.17
CA SER A 5 63.52 -3.14 46.77
C SER A 5 62.10 -2.57 46.53
N MET A 6 62.04 -1.33 46.04
CA MET A 6 60.84 -0.61 45.59
C MET A 6 60.48 -1.00 44.15
N ALA A 7 59.20 -1.29 43.87
CA ALA A 7 58.64 -1.44 42.53
C ALA A 7 57.50 -0.44 42.29
N ALA A 8 57.55 0.24 41.14
CA ALA A 8 56.56 1.19 40.66
C ALA A 8 55.27 0.48 40.22
N VAL A 9 54.11 1.07 40.54
CA VAL A 9 52.79 0.63 40.09
C VAL A 9 52.50 1.30 38.74
N PRO A 10 52.09 0.56 37.68
CA PRO A 10 51.72 1.19 36.41
C PRO A 10 50.33 1.81 36.52
N ALA A 11 50.18 2.99 35.91
CA ALA A 11 48.90 3.66 35.72
C ALA A 11 47.97 2.78 34.88
N ARG A 12 46.78 2.49 35.43
CA ARG A 12 45.69 1.81 34.74
C ARG A 12 45.14 2.77 33.69
N ALA A 13 45.30 2.42 32.42
CA ALA A 13 44.63 3.09 31.31
C ALA A 13 43.12 2.93 31.46
N ASP A 14 42.38 4.04 31.47
CA ASP A 14 40.93 4.05 31.30
C ASP A 14 40.60 3.59 29.88
N THR A 15 40.14 2.34 29.75
CA THR A 15 39.47 1.87 28.54
C THR A 15 38.14 2.62 28.41
N PRO A 16 37.82 3.20 27.24
CA PRO A 16 36.47 3.67 26.97
C PRO A 16 35.50 2.50 27.10
N SER A 17 34.48 2.67 27.96
CA SER A 17 33.36 1.74 28.08
C SER A 17 32.62 1.67 26.74
N ASP A 18 32.84 0.61 25.97
CA ASP A 18 31.92 0.16 24.92
C ASP A 18 30.55 -0.10 25.56
N ALA A 19 29.66 0.87 25.48
CA ALA A 19 28.23 0.60 25.60
C ALA A 19 27.86 -0.37 24.46
N PRO A 20 27.11 -1.46 24.72
CA PRO A 20 26.69 -2.35 23.64
C PRO A 20 25.90 -1.52 22.63
N SER A 21 26.33 -1.56 21.36
CA SER A 21 25.50 -1.09 20.26
C SER A 21 24.13 -1.76 20.35
N ASP A 22 23.05 -0.98 20.38
CA ASP A 22 21.69 -1.50 20.40
C ASP A 22 21.38 -2.09 19.02
N THR A 23 21.75 -3.36 18.83
CA THR A 23 21.72 -4.13 17.58
C THR A 23 20.30 -4.33 17.01
N LEU A 24 19.27 -3.85 17.71
CA LEU A 24 17.87 -3.91 17.32
C LEU A 24 17.19 -2.54 17.29
N SER A 25 17.92 -1.43 17.28
CA SER A 25 17.33 -0.07 17.23
C SER A 25 16.47 0.21 15.97
N TRP A 26 16.58 -0.61 14.93
CA TRP A 26 15.74 -0.59 13.73
C TRP A 26 14.42 -1.35 13.89
N VAL A 27 14.31 -2.18 14.92
CA VAL A 27 13.13 -2.97 15.27
C VAL A 27 12.17 -2.08 16.08
N PRO A 28 10.85 -2.09 15.78
CA PRO A 28 9.89 -1.29 16.55
C PRO A 28 9.97 -1.55 18.06
N GLU A 29 9.79 -0.50 18.86
CA GLU A 29 9.91 -0.55 20.32
C GLU A 29 9.08 -1.68 20.95
N GLY A 30 7.82 -1.84 20.52
CA GLY A 30 6.93 -2.90 21.02
C GLY A 30 7.44 -4.32 20.76
N VAL A 31 8.07 -4.56 19.61
CA VAL A 31 8.67 -5.86 19.28
C VAL A 31 9.89 -6.11 20.17
N ARG A 32 10.76 -5.11 20.33
CA ARG A 32 11.97 -5.19 21.16
C ARG A 32 11.62 -5.39 22.64
N ALA A 33 10.61 -4.68 23.15
CA ALA A 33 10.11 -4.86 24.51
C ALA A 33 9.57 -6.28 24.74
N ALA A 34 8.79 -6.82 23.79
CA ALA A 34 8.28 -8.19 23.85
C ALA A 34 9.41 -9.23 23.81
N MET A 35 10.46 -9.02 23.00
CA MET A 35 11.64 -9.89 22.97
C MET A 35 12.41 -9.89 24.29
N THR A 36 12.64 -8.72 24.88
CA THR A 36 13.25 -8.61 26.21
C THR A 36 12.42 -9.35 27.25
N ALA A 37 11.10 -9.12 27.28
CA ALA A 37 10.20 -9.79 28.21
C ALA A 37 10.16 -11.32 28.00
N ALA A 38 10.19 -11.79 26.75
CA ALA A 38 10.21 -13.22 26.44
C ALA A 38 11.49 -13.90 26.95
N LYS A 39 12.63 -13.23 26.77
CA LYS A 39 13.92 -13.69 27.30
C LYS A 39 13.95 -13.71 28.82
N GLU A 40 13.45 -12.66 29.47
CA GLU A 40 13.42 -12.56 30.94
C GLU A 40 12.47 -13.57 31.58
N THR A 41 11.30 -13.79 30.97
CA THR A 41 10.28 -14.69 31.52
C THR A 41 10.44 -16.15 31.09
N SER A 42 11.30 -16.44 30.11
CA SER A 42 11.42 -17.75 29.45
C SER A 42 10.08 -18.25 28.89
N LYS A 43 9.19 -17.34 28.52
CA LYS A 43 7.87 -17.63 27.92
C LYS A 43 7.72 -16.84 26.63
N ARG A 44 6.88 -17.33 25.72
CA ARG A 44 6.47 -16.52 24.56
C ARG A 44 5.68 -15.30 25.03
N VAL A 45 5.96 -14.13 24.46
CA VAL A 45 5.28 -12.86 24.79
C VAL A 45 4.63 -12.34 23.52
N LYS A 46 3.33 -12.02 23.60
CA LYS A 46 2.58 -11.47 22.48
C LYS A 46 3.09 -10.08 22.11
N ILE A 47 3.14 -9.79 20.82
CA ILE A 47 3.48 -8.49 20.25
C ILE A 47 2.17 -7.84 19.83
N ASP A 48 1.57 -7.07 20.75
CA ASP A 48 0.24 -6.50 20.54
C ASP A 48 0.22 -5.50 19.37
N ASP A 49 1.26 -4.69 19.21
CA ASP A 49 1.40 -3.70 18.13
C ASP A 49 1.46 -4.32 16.72
N ALA A 50 1.83 -5.59 16.61
CA ALA A 50 1.90 -6.33 15.35
C ALA A 50 0.65 -7.18 15.10
N THR A 51 -0.23 -7.33 16.09
CA THR A 51 -1.43 -8.15 15.97
C THR A 51 -2.39 -7.54 14.95
N THR A 52 -3.01 -8.38 14.12
CA THR A 52 -4.02 -8.00 13.13
C THR A 52 -5.32 -8.80 13.34
N GLU A 53 -6.33 -8.61 12.49
CA GLU A 53 -7.55 -9.41 12.49
C GLU A 53 -7.29 -10.91 12.22
N THR A 54 -6.22 -11.22 11.50
CA THR A 54 -5.90 -12.58 11.01
C THR A 54 -4.60 -13.14 11.58
N SER A 55 -3.77 -12.34 12.26
CA SER A 55 -2.41 -12.76 12.62
C SER A 55 -2.01 -12.30 14.02
N GLU A 56 -1.47 -13.20 14.83
CA GLU A 56 -0.80 -12.85 16.10
C GLU A 56 0.68 -13.12 15.97
N PHE A 57 1.49 -12.30 16.63
CA PHE A 57 2.93 -12.42 16.64
C PHE A 57 3.39 -12.54 18.09
N TYR A 58 4.38 -13.39 18.30
CA TYR A 58 4.91 -13.72 19.61
C TYR A 58 6.43 -13.70 19.55
N ALA A 59 7.05 -12.88 20.40
CA ALA A 59 8.47 -12.98 20.64
C ALA A 59 8.75 -14.23 21.48
N THR A 60 9.79 -14.97 21.13
CA THR A 60 10.15 -16.21 21.81
C THR A 60 11.49 -16.08 22.56
N PRO A 61 11.72 -16.86 23.63
CA PRO A 61 12.92 -16.72 24.47
C PRO A 61 14.24 -16.94 23.73
N ASP A 62 14.22 -17.69 22.63
CA ASP A 62 15.36 -17.96 21.74
C ASP A 62 15.61 -16.85 20.71
N GLY A 63 14.85 -15.75 20.74
CA GLY A 63 15.05 -14.57 19.91
C GLY A 63 14.38 -14.63 18.54
N LYS A 64 13.54 -15.65 18.28
CA LYS A 64 12.71 -15.74 17.07
C LYS A 64 11.37 -15.05 17.27
N ILE A 65 10.63 -14.89 16.18
CA ILE A 65 9.22 -14.54 16.20
C ILE A 65 8.41 -15.74 15.72
N ALA A 66 7.42 -16.12 16.51
CA ALA A 66 6.37 -17.06 16.10
C ALA A 66 5.12 -16.26 15.70
N ALA A 67 4.60 -16.50 14.51
CA ALA A 67 3.35 -15.95 14.03
C ALA A 67 2.31 -17.05 13.86
N LYS A 68 1.09 -16.83 14.37
CA LYS A 68 -0.08 -17.61 13.99
C LYS A 68 -0.84 -16.81 12.94
N ILE A 69 -0.87 -17.29 11.70
CA ILE A 69 -1.61 -16.67 10.60
C ILE A 69 -2.82 -17.54 10.31
N SER A 70 -4.00 -16.99 10.48
CA SER A 70 -5.28 -17.68 10.28
C SER A 70 -5.82 -17.40 8.87
N ALA A 71 -6.51 -18.38 8.31
CA ALA A 71 -7.11 -18.24 6.98
C ALA A 71 -8.30 -17.27 6.96
N ASN A 72 -8.85 -16.93 8.11
CA ASN A 72 -9.96 -15.98 8.27
C ASN A 72 -9.70 -15.01 9.43
N ILE A 73 -10.54 -13.98 9.54
CA ILE A 73 -10.54 -13.10 10.70
C ILE A 73 -10.91 -13.88 11.96
N GLU A 74 -10.11 -13.74 13.02
CA GLU A 74 -10.37 -14.35 14.33
C GLU A 74 -10.74 -13.30 15.38
N ARG A 75 -10.42 -12.03 15.11
CA ARG A 75 -10.57 -10.92 16.04
C ARG A 75 -10.72 -9.60 15.30
N PHE A 76 -11.21 -8.60 16.02
CA PHE A 76 -11.35 -7.24 15.52
C PHE A 76 -11.06 -6.23 16.63
N SER A 77 -10.68 -5.01 16.27
CA SER A 77 -10.45 -3.95 17.25
C SER A 77 -11.75 -3.21 17.56
N ARG A 78 -12.07 -3.08 18.85
CA ARG A 78 -13.19 -2.29 19.36
C ARG A 78 -12.73 -1.52 20.59
N ASP A 79 -12.96 -0.21 20.58
CA ASP A 79 -12.58 0.70 21.67
C ASP A 79 -11.10 0.59 22.09
N GLY A 80 -10.22 0.31 21.11
CA GLY A 80 -8.78 0.18 21.33
C GLY A 80 -8.32 -1.18 21.86
N ALA A 81 -9.22 -2.17 21.95
CA ALA A 81 -8.90 -3.54 22.39
C ALA A 81 -9.21 -4.58 21.31
N TRP A 82 -8.39 -5.63 21.24
CA TRP A 82 -8.67 -6.81 20.41
C TRP A 82 -9.75 -7.68 21.04
N VAL A 83 -10.87 -7.83 20.35
CA VAL A 83 -11.99 -8.67 20.75
C VAL A 83 -12.05 -9.90 19.83
N PRO A 84 -12.04 -11.12 20.38
CA PRO A 84 -12.26 -12.33 19.58
C PRO A 84 -13.65 -12.30 18.93
N ILE A 85 -13.75 -12.87 17.72
CA ILE A 85 -15.04 -13.10 17.09
C ILE A 85 -15.75 -14.22 17.84
N ASP A 86 -17.01 -13.97 18.24
CA ASP A 86 -17.90 -14.94 18.86
C ASP A 86 -19.24 -14.91 18.13
N LEU A 87 -19.43 -15.89 17.26
CA LEU A 87 -20.62 -16.04 16.42
C LEU A 87 -21.82 -16.62 17.17
N THR A 88 -21.69 -16.94 18.47
CA THR A 88 -22.79 -17.51 19.26
C THR A 88 -23.97 -16.54 19.30
N LEU A 89 -25.11 -16.95 18.75
CA LEU A 89 -26.30 -16.13 18.66
C LEU A 89 -27.00 -16.02 20.01
N ARG A 90 -27.40 -14.78 20.34
CA ARG A 90 -28.14 -14.42 21.55
C ARG A 90 -29.33 -13.55 21.20
N LYS A 91 -30.44 -13.78 21.89
CA LYS A 91 -31.61 -12.90 21.85
C LYS A 91 -31.29 -11.58 22.54
N GLN A 92 -31.70 -10.49 21.92
CA GLN A 92 -31.50 -9.11 22.36
C GLN A 92 -32.75 -8.58 23.07
N ALA A 93 -32.60 -7.44 23.77
CA ALA A 93 -33.69 -6.83 24.54
C ALA A 93 -34.87 -6.35 23.67
N ASP A 94 -34.60 -5.97 22.42
CA ASP A 94 -35.59 -5.59 21.41
C ASP A 94 -36.25 -6.81 20.73
N GLY A 95 -35.87 -8.03 21.13
CA GLY A 95 -36.37 -9.28 20.56
C GLY A 95 -35.61 -9.76 19.32
N SER A 96 -34.64 -8.99 18.79
CA SER A 96 -33.78 -9.44 17.70
C SER A 96 -32.80 -10.52 18.17
N VAL A 97 -32.06 -11.12 17.23
CA VAL A 97 -31.01 -12.10 17.49
C VAL A 97 -29.70 -11.56 16.90
N ALA A 98 -28.59 -11.66 17.62
CA ALA A 98 -27.28 -11.18 17.13
C ALA A 98 -26.14 -12.06 17.66
N PRO A 99 -25.00 -12.14 16.94
CA PRO A 99 -23.79 -12.77 17.47
C PRO A 99 -23.28 -12.01 18.71
N THR A 100 -22.58 -12.73 19.58
CA THR A 100 -22.04 -12.18 20.84
C THR A 100 -20.94 -11.15 20.57
N ALA A 101 -20.08 -11.39 19.57
CA ALA A 101 -19.05 -10.45 19.14
C ALA A 101 -18.76 -10.58 17.63
N TYR A 102 -19.03 -9.52 16.87
CA TYR A 102 -18.76 -9.43 15.43
C TYR A 102 -18.29 -8.01 15.09
N PRO A 103 -17.38 -7.81 14.09
CA PRO A 103 -16.86 -6.49 13.74
C PRO A 103 -17.95 -5.51 13.32
N GLN A 104 -18.95 -5.97 12.57
CA GLN A 104 -20.07 -5.16 12.10
C GLN A 104 -21.35 -5.39 12.90
N ASP A 105 -22.31 -4.46 12.81
CA ASP A 105 -23.64 -4.64 13.41
C ASP A 105 -24.43 -5.65 12.58
N MET A 106 -24.41 -6.91 13.00
CA MET A 106 -25.16 -8.01 12.40
C MET A 106 -26.36 -8.34 13.28
N ARG A 107 -27.57 -8.33 12.70
CA ARG A 107 -28.81 -8.65 13.40
C ARG A 107 -29.70 -9.52 12.54
N PHE A 108 -30.27 -10.55 13.15
CA PHE A 108 -31.38 -11.34 12.61
C PHE A 108 -32.66 -10.97 13.34
N SER A 109 -33.79 -11.03 12.64
CA SER A 109 -35.10 -10.75 13.22
C SER A 109 -35.54 -11.84 14.19
N GLY A 110 -36.15 -11.47 15.31
CA GLY A 110 -36.84 -12.45 16.16
C GLY A 110 -38.18 -12.90 15.57
N LYS A 111 -39.07 -13.40 16.44
CA LYS A 111 -40.47 -13.65 16.07
C LYS A 111 -41.12 -12.40 15.51
N ARG A 112 -41.77 -12.53 14.35
CA ARG A 112 -42.45 -11.44 13.66
C ARG A 112 -43.78 -11.92 13.09
N ALA A 113 -44.88 -11.29 13.51
CA ALA A 113 -46.22 -11.62 13.00
C ALA A 113 -46.51 -11.03 11.60
N ALA A 114 -45.85 -9.92 11.24
CA ALA A 114 -46.03 -9.31 9.93
C ALA A 114 -45.56 -10.23 8.79
N GLU A 115 -46.36 -10.31 7.74
CA GLU A 115 -46.10 -11.16 6.57
C GLU A 115 -44.94 -10.64 5.71
N THR A 116 -44.49 -9.41 5.89
CA THR A 116 -43.30 -8.87 5.22
C THR A 116 -42.45 -8.06 6.18
N GLY A 117 -41.14 -8.06 5.95
CA GLY A 117 -40.19 -7.20 6.65
C GLY A 117 -38.78 -7.79 6.63
N ASP A 118 -37.89 -7.20 7.43
CA ASP A 118 -36.50 -7.63 7.51
C ASP A 118 -36.37 -9.02 8.14
N LEU A 119 -35.49 -9.85 7.56
CA LEU A 119 -34.96 -11.08 8.14
C LEU A 119 -33.60 -10.81 8.80
N MET A 120 -32.79 -9.97 8.16
CA MET A 120 -31.42 -9.69 8.57
C MET A 120 -31.06 -8.24 8.23
N ALA A 121 -30.26 -7.61 9.09
CA ALA A 121 -29.60 -6.34 8.82
C ALA A 121 -28.10 -6.46 9.13
N MET A 122 -27.27 -5.93 8.22
CA MET A 122 -25.82 -5.87 8.34
C MET A 122 -25.35 -4.42 8.15
N GLY A 123 -24.40 -3.98 8.97
CA GLY A 123 -23.78 -2.67 8.86
C GLY A 123 -24.62 -1.54 9.48
N SER A 124 -24.11 -0.31 9.40
CA SER A 124 -24.73 0.86 10.01
C SER A 124 -24.64 2.08 9.10
N GLY A 125 -25.47 3.11 9.37
CA GLY A 125 -25.48 4.34 8.59
C GLY A 125 -25.68 4.11 7.08
N ASP A 126 -24.77 4.68 6.28
CA ASP A 126 -24.81 4.62 4.81
C ASP A 126 -24.41 3.26 4.23
N GLU A 127 -23.83 2.36 5.04
CA GLU A 127 -23.40 1.02 4.62
C GLU A 127 -24.43 -0.07 4.97
N LYS A 128 -25.53 0.31 5.64
CA LYS A 128 -26.54 -0.64 6.10
C LYS A 128 -27.24 -1.32 4.91
N ILE A 129 -27.27 -2.65 4.92
CA ILE A 129 -28.06 -3.49 4.02
C ILE A 129 -28.99 -4.37 4.84
N THR A 130 -30.23 -4.51 4.38
CA THR A 130 -31.23 -5.39 4.95
C THR A 130 -31.62 -6.45 3.92
N VAL A 131 -31.79 -7.69 4.37
CA VAL A 131 -32.41 -8.77 3.59
C VAL A 131 -33.79 -9.04 4.19
N GLY A 132 -34.81 -9.01 3.36
CA GLY A 132 -36.20 -9.22 3.73
C GLY A 132 -36.68 -10.66 3.56
N TRP A 133 -37.80 -10.97 4.21
CA TRP A 133 -38.51 -12.24 4.09
C TRP A 133 -40.03 -12.03 3.99
N GLN A 134 -40.71 -12.87 3.18
CA GLN A 134 -42.09 -12.66 2.71
C GLN A 134 -43.17 -13.45 3.47
N THR A 135 -42.86 -14.01 4.64
CA THR A 135 -43.87 -14.59 5.53
C THR A 135 -43.65 -14.15 6.98
N ALA A 136 -44.60 -14.48 7.86
CA ALA A 136 -44.38 -14.34 9.30
C ALA A 136 -43.20 -15.21 9.76
N LEU A 137 -42.40 -14.70 10.70
CA LEU A 137 -41.31 -15.44 11.32
C LEU A 137 -41.76 -16.01 12.67
N PRO A 138 -41.74 -17.33 12.88
CA PRO A 138 -41.96 -17.94 14.18
C PRO A 138 -40.82 -17.62 15.15
N GLU A 139 -40.93 -18.04 16.41
CA GLU A 139 -39.81 -17.89 17.35
C GLU A 139 -38.66 -18.82 16.91
N PRO A 140 -37.43 -18.29 16.72
CA PRO A 140 -36.31 -19.12 16.32
C PRO A 140 -35.74 -19.96 17.47
N THR A 141 -35.29 -21.17 17.16
CA THR A 141 -34.41 -21.95 18.04
C THR A 141 -32.96 -21.59 17.74
N LEU A 142 -32.18 -21.24 18.77
CA LEU A 142 -30.77 -20.85 18.62
C LEU A 142 -29.83 -22.01 18.95
N ALA A 143 -28.84 -22.27 18.09
CA ALA A 143 -27.80 -23.26 18.31
C ALA A 143 -26.46 -22.77 17.73
N GLY A 144 -25.52 -22.41 18.60
CA GLY A 144 -24.24 -21.83 18.17
C GLY A 144 -24.46 -20.58 17.33
N SER A 145 -23.98 -20.59 16.09
CA SER A 145 -24.14 -19.51 15.11
C SER A 145 -25.44 -19.55 14.31
N LYS A 146 -26.34 -20.52 14.57
CA LYS A 146 -27.57 -20.73 13.80
C LYS A 146 -28.83 -20.30 14.55
N ALA A 147 -29.76 -19.70 13.82
CA ALA A 147 -31.14 -19.47 14.24
C ALA A 147 -32.09 -20.17 13.26
N THR A 148 -32.85 -21.15 13.75
CA THR A 148 -33.81 -21.92 12.96
C THR A 148 -35.23 -21.47 13.24
N TYR A 149 -35.93 -20.98 12.23
CA TYR A 149 -37.35 -20.64 12.23
C TYR A 149 -38.13 -21.84 11.67
N PRO A 150 -38.77 -22.64 12.53
CA PRO A 150 -39.42 -23.87 12.10
C PRO A 150 -40.74 -23.59 11.39
N GLU A 151 -41.06 -24.34 10.34
CA GLU A 151 -42.36 -24.28 9.66
C GLU A 151 -42.75 -22.85 9.21
N VAL A 152 -41.79 -22.06 8.70
CA VAL A 152 -42.07 -20.74 8.07
C VAL A 152 -43.06 -20.87 6.91
N MET A 153 -43.07 -22.05 6.30
CA MET A 153 -44.14 -22.59 5.46
C MET A 153 -44.27 -24.09 5.79
N PRO A 154 -45.41 -24.75 5.49
CA PRO A 154 -45.58 -26.17 5.83
C PRO A 154 -44.48 -27.06 5.24
N GLY A 155 -43.71 -27.72 6.11
CA GLY A 155 -42.58 -28.58 5.75
C GLY A 155 -41.31 -27.85 5.30
N VAL A 156 -41.22 -26.53 5.52
CA VAL A 156 -40.06 -25.69 5.19
C VAL A 156 -39.59 -24.95 6.44
N ASP A 157 -38.32 -25.12 6.79
CA ASP A 157 -37.65 -24.30 7.80
C ASP A 157 -36.82 -23.21 7.11
N LEU A 158 -36.72 -22.06 7.75
CA LEU A 158 -35.73 -21.04 7.42
C LEU A 158 -34.64 -21.09 8.47
N VAL A 159 -33.37 -21.18 8.05
CA VAL A 159 -32.23 -21.11 8.96
C VAL A 159 -31.37 -19.94 8.52
N VAL A 160 -30.93 -19.12 9.47
CA VAL A 160 -29.88 -18.12 9.23
C VAL A 160 -28.67 -18.49 10.07
N GLN A 161 -27.47 -18.36 9.49
CA GLN A 161 -26.21 -18.69 10.14
C GLN A 161 -25.27 -17.48 10.06
N ALA A 162 -24.77 -17.01 11.20
CA ALA A 162 -23.66 -16.07 11.19
C ALA A 162 -22.37 -16.80 10.79
N THR A 163 -21.60 -16.22 9.86
CA THR A 163 -20.28 -16.70 9.47
C THR A 163 -19.21 -15.65 9.80
N GLN A 164 -17.93 -16.00 9.76
CA GLN A 164 -16.85 -15.03 10.01
C GLN A 164 -16.88 -13.87 9.01
N THR A 165 -17.30 -14.13 7.78
CA THR A 165 -17.26 -13.22 6.63
C THR A 165 -18.61 -12.59 6.30
N GLY A 166 -19.69 -13.03 6.91
CA GLY A 166 -21.03 -12.52 6.66
C GLY A 166 -22.08 -13.44 7.27
N PHE A 167 -23.05 -13.89 6.46
CA PHE A 167 -24.07 -14.83 6.92
C PHE A 167 -24.61 -15.67 5.77
N GLU A 168 -25.24 -16.79 6.11
CA GLU A 168 -25.94 -17.66 5.18
C GLU A 168 -27.44 -17.69 5.49
N GLN A 169 -28.23 -17.87 4.45
CA GLN A 169 -29.66 -18.07 4.54
C GLN A 169 -30.02 -19.39 3.90
N PHE A 170 -30.50 -20.34 4.70
CA PHE A 170 -30.93 -21.64 4.24
C PHE A 170 -32.45 -21.74 4.22
N THR A 171 -33.00 -22.15 3.10
CA THR A 171 -34.39 -22.64 3.01
C THR A 171 -34.33 -24.16 2.99
N VAL A 172 -34.75 -24.80 4.09
CA VAL A 172 -34.61 -26.23 4.31
C VAL A 172 -35.95 -26.91 4.10
N LEU A 173 -36.07 -27.66 3.01
CA LEU A 173 -37.25 -28.46 2.69
C LEU A 173 -37.12 -29.80 3.39
N LYS A 174 -38.10 -30.18 4.20
CA LYS A 174 -38.10 -31.46 4.93
C LYS A 174 -38.51 -32.64 4.06
N THR A 175 -39.33 -32.39 3.02
CA THR A 175 -39.89 -33.44 2.15
C THR A 175 -40.15 -32.90 0.74
N ALA A 176 -40.31 -33.81 -0.23
CA ALA A 176 -40.70 -33.44 -1.61
C ALA A 176 -42.04 -32.70 -1.70
N ALA A 177 -42.97 -32.96 -0.78
CA ALA A 177 -44.27 -32.27 -0.75
C ALA A 177 -44.13 -30.76 -0.46
N ALA A 178 -43.03 -30.34 0.15
CA ALA A 178 -42.75 -28.93 0.46
C ALA A 178 -42.23 -28.13 -0.76
N ALA A 179 -41.80 -28.80 -1.84
CA ALA A 179 -41.24 -28.14 -3.03
C ALA A 179 -42.20 -27.12 -3.65
N LYS A 180 -43.52 -27.33 -3.55
CA LYS A 180 -44.55 -26.40 -4.05
C LYS A 180 -44.55 -25.02 -3.37
N TYR A 181 -43.95 -24.91 -2.18
CA TYR A 181 -43.87 -23.64 -1.43
C TYR A 181 -42.60 -22.83 -1.76
N VAL A 182 -41.65 -23.42 -2.48
CA VAL A 182 -40.36 -22.79 -2.81
C VAL A 182 -40.10 -22.76 -4.31
N ASP A 183 -41.17 -22.79 -5.12
CA ASP A 183 -41.07 -22.61 -6.58
C ASP A 183 -40.31 -21.32 -6.93
N GLN A 184 -40.49 -20.28 -6.11
CA GLN A 184 -39.69 -19.06 -6.10
C GLN A 184 -39.51 -18.57 -4.66
N ILE A 185 -38.32 -18.09 -4.31
CA ILE A 185 -38.04 -17.46 -3.02
C ILE A 185 -37.56 -16.05 -3.32
N THR A 186 -38.33 -15.03 -2.92
CA THR A 186 -37.95 -13.63 -3.15
C THR A 186 -37.42 -13.01 -1.87
N LEU A 187 -36.18 -12.49 -1.95
CA LEU A 187 -35.44 -11.86 -0.89
C LEU A 187 -35.24 -10.36 -1.23
N PRO A 188 -36.05 -9.45 -0.65
CA PRO A 188 -35.84 -8.02 -0.84
C PRO A 188 -34.53 -7.55 -0.21
N LEU A 189 -33.66 -6.93 -1.00
CA LEU A 189 -32.45 -6.24 -0.56
C LEU A 189 -32.76 -4.74 -0.49
N SER A 190 -32.53 -4.12 0.66
CA SER A 190 -32.79 -2.69 0.84
C SER A 190 -31.79 -2.02 1.78
N GLY A 191 -31.90 -0.70 1.93
CA GLY A 191 -31.03 0.11 2.76
C GLY A 191 -30.04 0.97 1.95
N PRO A 192 -29.40 1.97 2.60
CA PRO A 192 -28.50 2.90 1.93
C PRO A 192 -27.28 2.25 1.24
N GLY A 193 -26.86 1.08 1.72
CA GLY A 193 -25.77 0.30 1.13
C GLY A 193 -26.13 -0.39 -0.19
N VAL A 194 -27.42 -0.43 -0.56
CA VAL A 194 -27.92 -1.08 -1.78
C VAL A 194 -28.20 -0.05 -2.87
N SER A 195 -27.21 0.21 -3.73
CA SER A 195 -27.38 1.11 -4.88
C SER A 195 -27.47 0.36 -6.20
N VAL A 196 -26.49 -0.49 -6.49
CA VAL A 196 -26.40 -1.25 -7.74
C VAL A 196 -26.19 -2.72 -7.42
N VAL A 197 -27.11 -3.55 -7.86
CA VAL A 197 -27.00 -5.01 -7.77
C VAL A 197 -26.81 -5.56 -9.18
N ARG A 198 -25.77 -6.38 -9.40
CA ARG A 198 -25.43 -6.96 -10.70
C ARG A 198 -25.21 -8.45 -10.57
N THR A 199 -25.65 -9.21 -11.57
CA THR A 199 -25.32 -10.63 -11.72
C THR A 199 -24.34 -10.79 -12.89
N ASP A 200 -23.33 -11.64 -12.73
CA ASP A 200 -22.45 -12.05 -13.83
C ASP A 200 -23.01 -13.25 -14.62
N LYS A 201 -22.27 -13.73 -15.62
CA LYS A 201 -22.69 -14.86 -16.46
C LYS A 201 -22.73 -16.21 -15.74
N LYS A 202 -22.04 -16.34 -14.60
CA LYS A 202 -21.97 -17.58 -13.82
C LYS A 202 -23.02 -17.61 -12.71
N GLY A 203 -23.63 -16.46 -12.39
CA GLY A 203 -24.67 -16.33 -11.38
C GLY A 203 -24.19 -15.66 -10.09
N ASN A 204 -22.94 -15.17 -10.04
CA ASN A 204 -22.47 -14.41 -8.89
C ASN A 204 -23.11 -13.03 -8.89
N ILE A 205 -23.56 -12.59 -7.73
CA ILE A 205 -24.23 -11.31 -7.54
C ILE A 205 -23.31 -10.38 -6.74
N ARG A 206 -23.22 -9.12 -7.16
CA ARG A 206 -22.47 -8.07 -6.45
C ARG A 206 -23.39 -6.92 -6.10
N VAL A 207 -23.29 -6.48 -4.84
CA VAL A 207 -24.00 -5.31 -4.32
C VAL A 207 -22.99 -4.18 -4.12
N HIS A 208 -23.25 -3.04 -4.77
CA HIS A 208 -22.44 -1.83 -4.69
C HIS A 208 -23.23 -0.70 -4.01
N SER A 209 -22.52 0.12 -3.24
CA SER A 209 -23.07 1.35 -2.67
C SER A 209 -23.09 2.51 -3.68
N ARG A 210 -23.63 3.65 -3.26
CA ARG A 210 -23.69 4.89 -4.05
C ARG A 210 -22.31 5.39 -4.52
N GLY A 211 -21.24 5.07 -3.78
CA GLY A 211 -19.86 5.42 -4.15
C GLY A 211 -19.23 4.50 -5.21
N GLY A 212 -19.92 3.41 -5.60
CA GLY A 212 -19.42 2.42 -6.55
C GLY A 212 -18.52 1.34 -5.94
N GLU A 213 -18.15 1.47 -4.66
CA GLU A 213 -17.44 0.42 -3.93
C GLU A 213 -18.34 -0.82 -3.77
N GLN A 214 -17.74 -2.01 -3.83
CA GLN A 214 -18.44 -3.27 -3.59
C GLN A 214 -18.62 -3.46 -2.07
N HIS A 215 -19.86 -3.68 -1.62
CA HIS A 215 -20.21 -3.88 -0.21
C HIS A 215 -20.44 -5.35 0.13
N THR A 216 -20.98 -6.12 -0.82
CA THR A 216 -21.33 -7.53 -0.58
C THR A 216 -21.19 -8.33 -1.87
N ALA A 217 -20.63 -9.53 -1.79
CA ALA A 217 -20.71 -10.54 -2.83
C ALA A 217 -21.68 -11.64 -2.38
N ILE A 218 -22.55 -12.08 -3.28
CA ILE A 218 -23.41 -13.24 -3.07
C ILE A 218 -22.98 -14.23 -4.13
N PRO A 219 -22.16 -15.25 -3.79
CA PRO A 219 -21.77 -16.28 -4.73
C PRO A 219 -22.99 -16.94 -5.37
N THR A 220 -22.76 -17.60 -6.50
CA THR A 220 -23.82 -18.29 -7.24
C THR A 220 -24.66 -19.16 -6.30
N PRO A 221 -25.97 -18.87 -6.13
CA PRO A 221 -26.82 -19.61 -5.20
C PRO A 221 -26.89 -21.09 -5.57
N MET A 222 -26.89 -21.95 -4.56
CA MET A 222 -26.86 -23.40 -4.74
C MET A 222 -27.98 -24.06 -3.94
N MET A 223 -28.33 -25.28 -4.34
CA MET A 223 -29.13 -26.18 -3.52
C MET A 223 -28.50 -27.56 -3.49
N TRP A 224 -28.69 -28.28 -2.38
CA TRP A 224 -28.13 -29.62 -2.21
C TRP A 224 -29.00 -30.48 -1.30
N ASP A 225 -28.86 -31.79 -1.49
CA ASP A 225 -29.63 -32.80 -0.78
C ASP A 225 -28.80 -33.39 0.38
N SER A 226 -29.42 -34.19 1.24
CA SER A 226 -28.81 -34.65 2.49
C SER A 226 -27.94 -35.90 2.36
N ARG A 227 -27.61 -36.36 1.14
CA ARG A 227 -26.79 -37.58 0.92
C ARG A 227 -25.44 -37.53 1.63
N SER A 228 -24.83 -36.35 1.75
CA SER A 228 -23.54 -36.14 2.41
C SER A 228 -23.57 -36.35 3.92
N ALA A 229 -24.68 -35.96 4.58
CA ALA A 229 -24.79 -35.92 6.03
C ALA A 229 -24.74 -37.30 6.71
N THR A 230 -24.84 -38.39 5.94
CA THR A 230 -24.95 -39.75 6.48
C THR A 230 -23.71 -40.63 6.26
N HIS A 231 -22.78 -40.26 5.37
CA HIS A 231 -21.65 -41.13 4.97
C HIS A 231 -20.33 -40.39 4.68
N GLY A 232 -20.23 -39.10 5.01
CA GLY A 232 -19.02 -38.29 4.74
C GLY A 232 -18.70 -38.12 3.25
N GLY A 233 -19.68 -38.40 2.37
CA GLY A 233 -19.59 -38.06 0.95
C GLY A 233 -19.87 -36.57 0.72
N PRO A 234 -19.42 -35.98 -0.39
CA PRO A 234 -19.74 -34.61 -0.75
C PRO A 234 -21.22 -34.47 -1.14
N PRO A 235 -21.87 -33.31 -0.87
CA PRO A 235 -23.27 -33.10 -1.24
C PRO A 235 -23.45 -33.06 -2.75
N LYS A 236 -24.58 -33.55 -3.25
CA LYS A 236 -24.96 -33.33 -4.65
C LYS A 236 -25.54 -31.92 -4.77
N ARG A 237 -24.78 -31.01 -5.38
CA ARG A 237 -25.20 -29.61 -5.53
C ARG A 237 -25.84 -29.36 -6.89
N ARG A 238 -26.73 -28.39 -6.97
CA ARG A 238 -27.31 -27.85 -8.20
C ARG A 238 -27.35 -26.33 -8.09
N GLN A 239 -27.08 -25.65 -9.20
CA GLN A 239 -27.20 -24.20 -9.25
C GLN A 239 -28.67 -23.80 -9.13
N VAL A 240 -28.93 -22.79 -8.33
CA VAL A 240 -30.22 -22.11 -8.20
C VAL A 240 -30.13 -20.85 -9.03
N THR A 241 -31.05 -20.67 -9.98
CA THR A 241 -31.07 -19.45 -10.79
C THR A 241 -31.58 -18.29 -9.95
N ALA A 242 -31.00 -17.11 -10.12
CA ALA A 242 -31.38 -15.92 -9.39
C ALA A 242 -31.70 -14.77 -10.36
N ASP A 243 -32.89 -14.22 -10.25
CA ASP A 243 -33.31 -13.02 -10.99
C ASP A 243 -33.24 -11.79 -10.10
N ILE A 244 -32.72 -10.70 -10.65
CA ILE A 244 -32.73 -9.39 -9.99
C ILE A 244 -33.80 -8.53 -10.63
N THR A 245 -34.80 -8.13 -9.83
CA THR A 245 -35.80 -7.16 -10.26
C THR A 245 -35.76 -5.96 -9.35
N HIS A 246 -35.80 -4.77 -9.93
CA HIS A 246 -35.91 -3.55 -9.17
C HIS A 246 -37.38 -3.17 -9.03
N THR A 247 -37.79 -2.78 -7.83
CA THR A 247 -39.18 -2.43 -7.53
C THR A 247 -39.65 -1.12 -8.19
N THR A 248 -38.74 -0.24 -8.60
CA THR A 248 -39.04 1.01 -9.34
C THR A 248 -38.59 0.95 -10.81
N PRO A 249 -39.38 1.49 -11.78
CA PRO A 249 -38.97 1.58 -13.18
C PRO A 249 -37.70 2.43 -13.39
N ALA A 250 -36.82 2.02 -14.31
CA ALA A 250 -35.52 2.68 -14.56
C ALA A 250 -35.63 4.18 -14.89
N GLN A 251 -36.71 4.60 -15.57
CA GLN A 251 -36.99 5.99 -15.93
C GLN A 251 -37.29 6.87 -14.71
N ALA A 252 -37.80 6.28 -13.63
CA ALA A 252 -38.18 6.96 -12.39
C ALA A 252 -37.00 7.18 -11.43
N ARG A 253 -35.82 6.61 -11.73
CA ARG A 253 -34.58 6.67 -10.92
C ARG A 253 -33.65 7.84 -11.28
N LYS A 254 -33.91 8.59 -12.35
CA LYS A 254 -33.11 9.79 -12.66
C LYS A 254 -33.30 10.85 -11.57
N GLY A 255 -32.29 11.05 -10.73
CA GLY A 255 -32.25 12.11 -9.71
C GLY A 255 -32.88 11.78 -8.36
N ARG A 256 -33.19 10.50 -8.07
CA ARG A 256 -33.59 10.05 -6.71
C ARG A 256 -32.45 9.34 -6.00
N ASP A 257 -32.43 9.42 -4.66
CA ASP A 257 -31.50 8.70 -3.81
C ASP A 257 -31.68 7.17 -3.95
N ALA A 258 -30.56 6.45 -3.93
CA ALA A 258 -30.49 5.01 -4.20
C ALA A 258 -30.90 4.18 -2.96
N THR A 259 -32.21 4.08 -2.71
CA THR A 259 -32.77 3.26 -1.61
C THR A 259 -33.91 2.34 -2.07
N ASP A 260 -34.15 2.25 -3.38
CA ASP A 260 -35.24 1.43 -3.92
C ASP A 260 -34.94 -0.06 -3.68
N PRO A 261 -35.85 -0.81 -3.03
CA PRO A 261 -35.64 -2.23 -2.78
C PRO A 261 -35.40 -3.01 -4.08
N VAL A 262 -34.43 -3.91 -4.03
CA VAL A 262 -34.09 -4.83 -5.11
C VAL A 262 -34.54 -6.23 -4.69
N ASN A 263 -35.40 -6.85 -5.47
CA ASN A 263 -35.82 -8.23 -5.22
C ASN A 263 -34.82 -9.20 -5.86
N LEU A 264 -34.19 -10.01 -5.01
CA LEU A 264 -33.44 -11.19 -5.41
C LEU A 264 -34.38 -12.40 -5.38
N THR A 265 -34.80 -12.88 -6.55
CA THR A 265 -35.72 -14.02 -6.67
C THR A 265 -34.97 -15.28 -7.07
N LEU A 266 -34.84 -16.21 -6.12
CA LEU A 266 -34.26 -17.53 -6.33
C LEU A 266 -35.28 -18.47 -6.98
N LYS A 267 -34.82 -19.28 -7.92
CA LYS A 267 -35.58 -20.28 -8.67
C LYS A 267 -34.90 -21.64 -8.54
N PRO A 268 -35.25 -22.43 -7.52
CA PRO A 268 -34.76 -23.80 -7.37
C PRO A 268 -35.17 -24.69 -8.56
N ASP A 269 -34.35 -25.68 -8.91
CA ASP A 269 -34.70 -26.65 -9.96
C ASP A 269 -35.75 -27.64 -9.43
N LYS A 270 -37.01 -27.34 -9.76
CA LYS A 270 -38.19 -28.11 -9.37
C LYS A 270 -38.12 -29.57 -9.80
N ASN A 271 -37.60 -29.86 -10.99
CA ASN A 271 -37.52 -31.24 -11.50
C ASN A 271 -36.58 -32.06 -10.62
N TRP A 272 -35.49 -31.44 -10.15
CA TRP A 272 -34.60 -32.07 -9.20
C TRP A 272 -35.23 -32.21 -7.81
N LEU A 273 -35.92 -31.17 -7.29
CA LEU A 273 -36.62 -31.28 -6.01
C LEU A 273 -37.65 -32.43 -5.99
N THR A 274 -38.41 -32.62 -7.07
CA THR A 274 -39.42 -33.69 -7.14
C THR A 274 -38.90 -35.02 -7.66
N SER A 275 -37.59 -35.14 -7.93
CA SER A 275 -36.99 -36.38 -8.41
C SER A 275 -37.03 -37.46 -7.31
N PRO A 276 -37.31 -38.73 -7.65
CA PRO A 276 -37.23 -39.84 -6.70
C PRO A 276 -35.82 -40.06 -6.14
N ASP A 277 -34.77 -39.58 -6.83
CA ASP A 277 -33.37 -39.73 -6.42
C ASP A 277 -32.91 -38.66 -5.42
N THR A 278 -33.77 -37.70 -5.06
CA THR A 278 -33.42 -36.58 -4.17
C THR A 278 -33.64 -36.95 -2.71
N VAL A 279 -32.60 -36.80 -1.89
CA VAL A 279 -32.61 -37.21 -0.48
C VAL A 279 -32.86 -36.00 0.43
N TYR A 280 -33.95 -36.05 1.17
CA TYR A 280 -34.36 -34.94 2.03
C TYR A 280 -33.73 -35.02 3.44
N PRO A 281 -33.52 -33.88 4.13
CA PRO A 281 -33.89 -32.52 3.73
C PRO A 281 -33.02 -31.96 2.59
N VAL A 282 -33.61 -31.07 1.78
CA VAL A 282 -32.90 -30.29 0.76
C VAL A 282 -32.68 -28.88 1.28
N THR A 283 -31.47 -28.37 1.14
CA THR A 283 -31.10 -26.99 1.50
C THR A 283 -30.96 -26.16 0.24
N ILE A 284 -31.58 -24.98 0.22
CA ILE A 284 -31.38 -23.92 -0.78
C ILE A 284 -30.69 -22.76 -0.09
N ASP A 285 -29.58 -22.31 -0.66
CA ASP A 285 -28.69 -21.32 -0.06
C ASP A 285 -28.39 -20.17 -1.04
N PRO A 286 -28.57 -18.94 -0.57
CA PRO A 286 -27.62 -17.88 -0.86
C PRO A 286 -26.74 -17.54 0.35
N TYR A 287 -25.44 -17.63 0.14
CA TYR A 287 -24.42 -17.08 1.02
C TYR A 287 -24.18 -15.59 0.73
N TYR A 288 -24.12 -14.75 1.76
CA TYR A 288 -23.83 -13.33 1.67
C TYR A 288 -22.46 -13.03 2.27
N ASP A 289 -21.47 -12.86 1.39
CA ASP A 289 -20.09 -12.56 1.72
C ASP A 289 -19.89 -11.05 1.85
N TRP A 290 -19.59 -10.60 3.07
CA TRP A 290 -19.28 -9.23 3.42
C TRP A 290 -17.77 -8.97 3.48
N SER A 291 -16.95 -9.98 3.20
CA SER A 291 -15.50 -9.84 3.19
C SER A 291 -15.02 -9.13 1.92
N THR A 292 -13.97 -8.32 2.08
CA THR A 292 -13.29 -7.64 0.97
C THR A 292 -12.10 -8.46 0.45
N THR A 293 -12.04 -9.75 0.78
CA THR A 293 -10.80 -10.53 0.80
C THR A 293 -10.94 -11.83 0.02
N ALA A 294 -9.93 -12.18 -0.77
CA ALA A 294 -9.91 -13.48 -1.44
C ALA A 294 -9.81 -14.59 -0.38
N GLY A 295 -10.78 -15.52 -0.43
CA GLY A 295 -11.01 -16.54 0.58
C GLY A 295 -10.41 -17.91 0.30
N SER A 296 -11.16 -18.94 0.72
CA SER A 296 -10.94 -20.30 0.23
C SER A 296 -12.03 -20.70 -0.76
N THR A 297 -11.74 -21.64 -1.66
CA THR A 297 -12.73 -22.21 -2.58
C THR A 297 -12.35 -23.62 -2.97
N THR A 298 -13.36 -24.50 -3.11
CA THR A 298 -13.18 -25.81 -3.73
C THR A 298 -13.68 -25.78 -5.17
N VAL A 299 -12.85 -26.25 -6.11
CA VAL A 299 -13.28 -26.57 -7.47
C VAL A 299 -13.59 -28.05 -7.58
N VAL A 300 -14.72 -28.39 -8.21
CA VAL A 300 -15.20 -29.78 -8.30
C VAL A 300 -15.45 -30.14 -9.75
N LYS A 301 -14.95 -31.31 -10.17
CA LYS A 301 -15.13 -31.82 -11.53
C LYS A 301 -16.63 -31.94 -11.87
N GLY A 302 -17.01 -31.39 -13.02
CA GLY A 302 -18.41 -31.38 -13.49
C GLY A 302 -19.26 -30.20 -12.98
N TYR A 303 -18.71 -29.31 -12.14
CA TYR A 303 -19.38 -28.08 -11.70
C TYR A 303 -18.80 -26.85 -12.39
N ALA A 304 -19.69 -25.91 -12.77
CA ALA A 304 -19.33 -24.71 -13.53
C ALA A 304 -18.66 -23.61 -12.68
N THR A 305 -18.88 -23.63 -11.37
CA THR A 305 -18.39 -22.65 -10.38
C THR A 305 -17.66 -23.35 -9.23
N GLY A 306 -16.72 -22.64 -8.60
CA GLY A 306 -16.14 -23.06 -7.33
C GLY A 306 -17.14 -22.92 -6.17
N TRP A 307 -16.78 -23.49 -5.01
CA TRP A 307 -17.60 -23.53 -3.80
C TRP A 307 -16.91 -22.71 -2.69
N PRO A 308 -16.96 -21.36 -2.75
CA PRO A 308 -16.36 -20.49 -1.73
C PRO A 308 -17.14 -20.46 -0.41
N ASP A 309 -18.37 -20.97 -0.43
CA ASP A 309 -19.33 -21.04 0.67
C ASP A 309 -19.19 -22.34 1.49
N SER A 310 -18.66 -23.40 0.89
CA SER A 310 -18.51 -24.71 1.52
C SER A 310 -17.86 -24.65 2.90
N ASP A 311 -18.46 -25.33 3.89
CA ASP A 311 -17.91 -25.52 5.24
C ASP A 311 -16.66 -26.43 5.27
N SER A 312 -16.41 -27.12 4.16
CA SER A 312 -15.34 -28.08 4.00
C SER A 312 -14.50 -27.79 2.74
N LEU A 313 -13.20 -27.96 2.87
CA LEU A 313 -12.23 -28.05 1.79
C LEU A 313 -12.13 -29.51 1.36
N PHE A 314 -12.44 -29.78 0.10
CA PHE A 314 -12.36 -31.13 -0.44
C PHE A 314 -11.08 -31.36 -1.22
N VAL A 315 -10.47 -32.52 -1.02
CA VAL A 315 -9.16 -32.88 -1.58
C VAL A 315 -9.20 -34.32 -2.07
N GLY A 316 -9.13 -34.53 -3.39
CA GLY A 316 -9.06 -35.85 -4.02
C GLY A 316 -10.39 -36.38 -4.57
N THR A 317 -10.44 -37.68 -4.84
CA THR A 317 -11.57 -38.36 -5.50
C THR A 317 -12.38 -39.22 -4.53
N TYR A 318 -13.70 -39.03 -4.45
CA TYR A 318 -14.55 -39.77 -3.52
C TYR A 318 -14.94 -41.16 -4.06
N ASP A 319 -15.43 -41.23 -5.30
CA ASP A 319 -16.00 -42.44 -5.89
C ASP A 319 -15.69 -42.61 -7.39
N SER A 320 -14.53 -42.09 -7.86
CA SER A 320 -14.09 -42.01 -9.26
C SER A 320 -14.88 -41.06 -10.17
N THR A 321 -16.12 -40.71 -9.80
CA THR A 321 -16.95 -39.76 -10.56
C THR A 321 -16.87 -38.35 -10.01
N TRP A 322 -16.52 -38.22 -8.73
CA TRP A 322 -16.41 -36.95 -8.01
C TRP A 322 -14.96 -36.68 -7.62
N THR A 323 -14.43 -35.50 -7.99
CA THR A 323 -13.07 -35.06 -7.61
C THR A 323 -13.08 -33.58 -7.27
N GLY A 324 -12.46 -33.23 -6.14
CA GLY A 324 -12.35 -31.86 -5.63
C GLY A 324 -10.91 -31.44 -5.38
N ARG A 325 -10.61 -30.16 -5.61
CA ARG A 325 -9.36 -29.49 -5.23
C ARG A 325 -9.69 -28.21 -4.52
N SER A 326 -8.92 -27.84 -3.51
CA SER A 326 -9.19 -26.66 -2.70
C SER A 326 -8.07 -25.66 -2.76
N PHE A 327 -8.41 -24.39 -2.62
CA PHE A 327 -7.45 -23.28 -2.63
C PHE A 327 -7.70 -22.41 -1.41
N ILE A 328 -6.64 -21.94 -0.76
CA ILE A 328 -6.69 -21.05 0.41
C ILE A 328 -5.74 -19.88 0.16
N SER A 329 -6.25 -18.65 0.20
CA SER A 329 -5.40 -17.45 0.21
C SER A 329 -4.98 -17.08 1.64
N TRP A 330 -3.71 -16.74 1.82
CA TRP A 330 -3.11 -16.45 3.14
C TRP A 330 -2.65 -15.01 3.26
N TRP A 331 -2.71 -14.41 4.45
CA TRP A 331 -2.21 -13.07 4.72
C TRP A 331 -0.73 -13.08 5.12
N ALA A 332 0.16 -13.01 4.14
CA ALA A 332 1.62 -13.08 4.35
C ALA A 332 2.32 -11.72 4.38
N THR A 333 1.57 -10.61 4.42
CA THR A 333 2.16 -9.24 4.37
C THR A 333 3.05 -8.95 5.57
N GLY A 334 2.72 -9.47 6.76
CA GLY A 334 3.53 -9.31 7.97
C GLY A 334 4.86 -10.08 7.94
N LEU A 335 5.07 -10.98 6.97
CA LEU A 335 6.31 -11.76 6.83
C LEU A 335 7.30 -11.13 5.83
N GLN A 336 6.92 -10.03 5.17
CA GLN A 336 7.73 -9.45 4.09
C GLN A 336 9.08 -8.96 4.61
N GLY A 337 10.15 -9.33 3.90
CA GLY A 337 11.54 -9.00 4.27
C GLY A 337 12.17 -9.91 5.33
N PHE A 338 11.44 -10.92 5.83
CA PHE A 338 11.96 -11.90 6.79
C PHE A 338 12.29 -13.24 6.14
N GLN A 339 13.27 -13.96 6.69
CA GLN A 339 13.52 -15.35 6.31
C GLN A 339 12.61 -16.27 7.13
N VAL A 340 11.82 -17.09 6.44
CA VAL A 340 10.95 -18.08 7.08
C VAL A 340 11.79 -19.30 7.45
N ASP A 341 11.94 -19.55 8.76
CA ASP A 341 12.70 -20.70 9.26
C ASP A 341 11.88 -21.98 9.23
N GLN A 342 10.60 -21.88 9.58
CA GLN A 342 9.65 -22.99 9.59
C GLN A 342 8.24 -22.46 9.40
N ALA A 343 7.40 -23.14 8.63
CA ALA A 343 5.96 -22.92 8.64
C ALA A 343 5.21 -24.24 8.67
N THR A 344 4.25 -24.38 9.57
CA THR A 344 3.44 -25.59 9.74
C THR A 344 1.98 -25.26 9.53
N LEU A 345 1.38 -25.83 8.49
CA LEU A 345 -0.05 -25.72 8.21
C LEU A 345 -0.83 -26.64 9.15
N HIS A 346 -1.96 -26.16 9.66
CA HIS A 346 -2.90 -26.92 10.49
C HIS A 346 -4.30 -26.91 9.85
N LEU A 347 -4.84 -28.10 9.59
CA LEU A 347 -6.18 -28.31 9.04
C LEU A 347 -6.95 -29.29 9.93
N ALA A 348 -8.16 -28.94 10.36
CA ALA A 348 -9.03 -29.89 11.05
C ALA A 348 -9.58 -30.88 10.01
N ASN A 349 -9.51 -32.19 10.28
CA ASN A 349 -9.85 -33.25 9.33
C ASN A 349 -11.08 -34.03 9.82
N PRO A 350 -12.31 -33.54 9.55
CA PRO A 350 -13.55 -34.23 9.90
C PRO A 350 -13.66 -35.62 9.28
N TYR A 351 -13.22 -35.77 8.03
CA TYR A 351 -13.45 -36.98 7.27
C TYR A 351 -12.30 -37.32 6.33
N SER A 352 -11.99 -38.60 6.26
CA SER A 352 -11.14 -39.22 5.23
C SER A 352 -11.75 -40.57 4.86
N THR A 353 -11.62 -41.01 3.60
CA THR A 353 -12.13 -42.34 3.18
C THR A 353 -11.52 -43.48 4.00
N THR A 354 -10.25 -43.32 4.41
CA THR A 354 -9.59 -44.18 5.39
C THR A 354 -8.85 -43.31 6.41
N CYS A 355 -8.78 -43.80 7.65
CA CYS A 355 -8.03 -43.17 8.73
C CYS A 355 -6.54 -43.54 8.71
N SER A 356 -6.11 -44.43 7.79
CA SER A 356 -4.70 -44.69 7.53
C SER A 356 -4.04 -43.50 6.84
N GLN A 357 -2.74 -43.29 7.11
CA GLN A 357 -1.97 -42.22 6.49
C GLN A 357 -1.94 -42.35 4.96
N THR A 358 -2.51 -41.38 4.26
CA THR A 358 -2.54 -41.31 2.79
C THR A 358 -2.08 -39.93 2.29
N PRO A 359 -1.35 -39.86 1.16
CA PRO A 359 -0.66 -38.64 0.75
C PRO A 359 -1.61 -37.57 0.19
N TRP A 360 -1.33 -36.32 0.51
CA TRP A 360 -1.90 -35.12 -0.07
C TRP A 360 -0.84 -34.02 -0.18
N GLU A 361 -1.05 -33.06 -1.07
CA GLU A 361 -0.03 -32.11 -1.51
C GLU A 361 -0.47 -30.67 -1.27
N ILE A 362 0.52 -29.82 -0.97
CA ILE A 362 0.40 -28.36 -0.95
C ILE A 362 1.22 -27.77 -2.09
N TRP A 363 0.63 -26.78 -2.76
CA TRP A 363 1.19 -26.14 -3.94
C TRP A 363 1.08 -24.62 -3.84
N THR A 364 2.06 -23.91 -4.40
CA THR A 364 1.89 -22.50 -4.78
C THR A 364 1.09 -22.42 -6.06
N THR A 365 0.07 -21.57 -6.08
CA THR A 365 -0.77 -21.32 -7.26
C THR A 365 -0.92 -19.83 -7.54
N ASP A 366 -1.44 -19.50 -8.71
CA ASP A 366 -1.98 -18.17 -8.96
C ASP A 366 -3.14 -17.85 -7.98
N PRO A 367 -3.51 -16.56 -7.84
CA PRO A 367 -4.64 -16.17 -7.00
C PRO A 367 -5.98 -16.76 -7.45
N ILE A 368 -6.85 -17.06 -6.49
CA ILE A 368 -8.26 -17.35 -6.79
C ILE A 368 -8.99 -16.07 -7.22
N THR A 369 -10.04 -16.26 -8.02
CA THR A 369 -10.94 -15.18 -8.46
C THR A 369 -12.39 -15.65 -8.33
N ALA A 370 -13.36 -14.74 -8.49
CA ALA A 370 -14.78 -15.10 -8.56
C ALA A 370 -15.10 -16.06 -9.73
N ASP A 371 -14.19 -16.18 -10.69
CA ASP A 371 -14.32 -17.05 -11.85
C ASP A 371 -13.67 -18.43 -11.67
N THR A 372 -13.02 -18.68 -10.53
CA THR A 372 -12.33 -19.93 -10.24
C THR A 372 -13.33 -21.10 -10.27
N SER A 373 -13.04 -22.09 -11.12
CA SER A 373 -13.84 -23.30 -11.29
C SER A 373 -12.96 -24.46 -11.76
N TRP A 374 -13.52 -25.68 -11.90
CA TRP A 374 -12.72 -26.84 -12.32
C TRP A 374 -12.06 -26.64 -13.70
N THR A 375 -12.74 -25.98 -14.62
CA THR A 375 -12.25 -25.69 -15.98
C THR A 375 -11.46 -24.39 -16.07
N ASN A 376 -11.43 -23.59 -15.00
CA ASN A 376 -10.73 -22.31 -14.90
C ASN A 376 -10.05 -22.20 -13.53
N GLN A 377 -9.13 -23.13 -13.25
CA GLN A 377 -8.39 -23.15 -11.99
C GLN A 377 -7.26 -22.12 -12.03
N PRO A 378 -6.82 -21.58 -10.87
CA PRO A 378 -5.53 -20.93 -10.80
C PRO A 378 -4.42 -21.86 -11.31
N GLU A 379 -3.43 -21.30 -11.99
CA GLU A 379 -2.30 -22.07 -12.47
C GLU A 379 -1.52 -22.66 -11.29
N TRP A 380 -1.24 -23.97 -11.36
CA TRP A 380 -0.48 -24.69 -10.33
C TRP A 380 1.00 -24.56 -10.63
N GLN A 381 1.69 -23.66 -9.92
CA GLN A 381 3.05 -23.23 -10.24
C GLN A 381 4.09 -24.22 -9.70
N VAL A 382 4.10 -24.43 -8.39
CA VAL A 382 5.15 -25.20 -7.71
C VAL A 382 4.56 -26.11 -6.64
N LYS A 383 4.97 -27.38 -6.65
CA LYS A 383 4.70 -28.30 -5.54
C LYS A 383 5.61 -27.93 -4.37
N GLU A 384 5.03 -27.64 -3.22
CA GLU A 384 5.79 -27.20 -2.04
C GLU A 384 6.09 -28.39 -1.13
N ALA A 385 5.09 -29.21 -0.80
CA ALA A 385 5.30 -30.40 0.02
C ALA A 385 4.22 -31.48 -0.19
N THR A 386 4.50 -32.66 0.35
CA THR A 386 3.54 -33.76 0.51
C THR A 386 3.40 -34.06 2.00
N SER A 387 2.18 -34.22 2.50
CA SER A 387 1.89 -34.73 3.84
C SER A 387 1.11 -36.03 3.73
N THR A 388 1.26 -36.91 4.73
CA THR A 388 0.44 -38.11 4.90
C THR A 388 -0.45 -38.03 6.16
N SER A 389 -0.37 -36.92 6.90
CA SER A 389 -1.12 -36.71 8.13
C SER A 389 -2.61 -36.81 7.85
N THR A 390 -3.31 -37.64 8.62
CA THR A 390 -4.68 -38.08 8.38
C THR A 390 -5.42 -38.29 9.70
N SER A 391 -6.66 -37.82 9.77
CA SER A 391 -7.61 -38.06 10.86
C SER A 391 -9.03 -38.28 10.29
N CYS A 392 -9.95 -38.75 11.13
CA CYS A 392 -11.35 -39.03 10.81
C CYS A 392 -12.30 -38.56 11.93
N ASN A 393 -11.83 -37.74 12.85
CA ASN A 393 -12.53 -37.39 14.09
C ASN A 393 -12.30 -35.92 14.46
N ASP A 394 -12.30 -35.04 13.47
CA ASP A 394 -12.09 -33.58 13.62
C ASP A 394 -10.73 -33.21 14.24
N GLY A 395 -9.75 -34.12 14.13
CA GLY A 395 -8.38 -33.92 14.60
C GLY A 395 -7.58 -33.02 13.67
N TRP A 396 -6.61 -32.30 14.23
CA TRP A 396 -5.69 -31.48 13.45
C TRP A 396 -4.67 -32.34 12.70
N VAL A 397 -4.60 -32.16 11.39
CA VAL A 397 -3.54 -32.70 10.53
C VAL A 397 -2.63 -31.57 10.08
N THR A 398 -1.38 -31.91 9.75
CA THR A 398 -0.35 -30.91 9.45
C THR A 398 0.37 -31.16 8.14
N ALA A 399 0.94 -30.10 7.56
CA ALA A 399 1.87 -30.16 6.44
C ALA A 399 2.97 -29.08 6.58
N ASP A 400 4.15 -29.35 6.02
CA ASP A 400 5.26 -28.39 5.99
C ASP A 400 5.01 -27.33 4.90
N ALA A 401 4.69 -26.11 5.33
CA ALA A 401 4.42 -24.97 4.46
C ALA A 401 5.62 -24.01 4.35
N THR A 402 6.81 -24.40 4.82
CA THR A 402 7.98 -23.51 4.91
C THR A 402 8.34 -22.90 3.56
N SER A 403 8.48 -23.74 2.53
CA SER A 403 8.85 -23.28 1.18
C SER A 403 7.78 -22.41 0.52
N PHE A 404 6.50 -22.67 0.82
CA PHE A 404 5.37 -21.84 0.35
C PHE A 404 5.48 -20.40 0.86
N PHE A 405 5.64 -20.23 2.18
CA PHE A 405 5.73 -18.90 2.78
C PHE A 405 7.07 -18.22 2.47
N GLN A 406 8.18 -18.97 2.43
CA GLN A 406 9.47 -18.44 1.99
C GLN A 406 9.39 -17.88 0.56
N ARG A 407 8.77 -18.62 -0.37
CA ARG A 407 8.55 -18.14 -1.75
C ARG A 407 7.69 -16.89 -1.79
N ALA A 408 6.64 -16.82 -0.99
CA ALA A 408 5.78 -15.64 -0.91
C ALA A 408 6.55 -14.39 -0.46
N VAL A 409 7.49 -14.54 0.48
CA VAL A 409 8.37 -13.44 0.91
C VAL A 409 9.36 -13.06 -0.18
N GLU A 410 10.05 -14.02 -0.80
CA GLU A 410 11.02 -13.76 -1.88
C GLU A 410 10.40 -13.07 -3.09
N LYS A 411 9.14 -13.40 -3.40
CA LYS A 411 8.38 -12.82 -4.51
C LYS A 411 7.55 -11.60 -4.11
N GLN A 412 7.65 -11.16 -2.85
CA GLN A 412 6.90 -10.02 -2.32
C GLN A 412 5.37 -10.12 -2.51
N VAL A 413 4.84 -11.33 -2.38
CA VAL A 413 3.41 -11.61 -2.52
C VAL A 413 2.75 -11.51 -1.15
N GLY A 414 1.97 -10.44 -0.94
CA GLY A 414 1.27 -10.21 0.34
C GLY A 414 0.09 -11.15 0.60
N GLN A 415 -0.48 -11.76 -0.45
CA GLN A 415 -1.60 -12.71 -0.41
C GLN A 415 -1.34 -13.96 -1.27
N PRO A 416 -0.39 -14.83 -0.89
CA PRO A 416 -0.12 -16.05 -1.66
C PRO A 416 -1.31 -17.02 -1.55
N THR A 417 -1.56 -17.79 -2.62
CA THR A 417 -2.64 -18.80 -2.66
C THR A 417 -2.06 -20.21 -2.69
N MET A 418 -2.53 -21.02 -1.75
CA MET A 418 -2.13 -22.41 -1.56
C MET A 418 -3.16 -23.34 -2.18
N GLY A 419 -2.73 -24.20 -3.11
CA GLY A 419 -3.55 -25.28 -3.68
C GLY A 419 -3.40 -26.59 -2.91
N LEU A 420 -4.50 -27.31 -2.72
CA LEU A 420 -4.60 -28.61 -2.06
C LEU A 420 -5.18 -29.65 -3.02
N ARG A 421 -4.47 -30.77 -3.19
CA ARG A 421 -4.92 -31.95 -3.96
C ARG A 421 -4.31 -33.24 -3.42
N THR A 422 -4.87 -34.40 -3.76
CA THR A 422 -4.20 -35.68 -3.46
C THR A 422 -3.05 -35.93 -4.43
N ALA A 423 -2.09 -36.77 -4.02
CA ALA A 423 -0.99 -37.15 -4.91
C ALA A 423 -1.49 -38.02 -6.09
N ASP A 424 -2.53 -38.81 -5.86
CA ASP A 424 -3.25 -39.56 -6.90
C ASP A 424 -4.76 -39.27 -6.80
N GLU A 425 -5.31 -38.59 -7.81
CA GLU A 425 -6.74 -38.26 -7.91
C GLU A 425 -7.57 -39.36 -8.56
N THR A 426 -7.00 -40.55 -8.77
CA THR A 426 -7.72 -41.79 -9.13
C THR A 426 -7.90 -42.72 -7.93
N ALA A 427 -7.14 -42.51 -6.85
CA ALA A 427 -7.16 -43.32 -5.65
C ALA A 427 -8.20 -42.81 -4.62
N THR A 428 -9.33 -43.50 -4.51
CA THR A 428 -10.45 -43.11 -3.63
C THR A 428 -10.11 -43.14 -2.14
N ASN A 429 -9.11 -43.93 -1.74
CA ASN A 429 -8.62 -43.98 -0.37
C ASN A 429 -7.82 -42.74 0.05
N GLN A 430 -7.42 -41.86 -0.89
CA GLN A 430 -6.69 -40.63 -0.55
C GLN A 430 -7.61 -39.43 -0.27
N TYR A 431 -8.92 -39.56 -0.51
CA TYR A 431 -9.85 -38.45 -0.33
C TYR A 431 -9.97 -37.99 1.12
N LYS A 432 -9.94 -36.67 1.29
CA LYS A 432 -10.02 -35.98 2.58
C LYS A 432 -10.94 -34.77 2.49
N GLN A 433 -11.58 -34.49 3.61
CA GLN A 433 -12.25 -33.24 3.88
C GLN A 433 -11.55 -32.54 5.04
N PHE A 434 -11.25 -31.27 4.86
CA PHE A 434 -10.77 -30.40 5.92
C PHE A 434 -11.81 -29.34 6.23
N SER A 435 -11.92 -28.89 7.48
CA SER A 435 -12.76 -27.73 7.79
C SER A 435 -12.25 -26.52 7.02
N SER A 436 -13.16 -25.81 6.35
CA SER A 436 -12.85 -24.56 5.68
C SER A 436 -12.94 -23.40 6.68
N TRP A 437 -12.66 -22.20 6.18
CA TRP A 437 -12.88 -20.96 6.90
C TRP A 437 -14.36 -20.61 7.17
N ASN A 438 -15.31 -21.31 6.55
CA ASN A 438 -16.76 -21.17 6.75
C ASN A 438 -17.32 -22.27 7.67
N ALA A 439 -16.46 -23.12 8.23
CA ALA A 439 -16.89 -24.14 9.16
C ALA A 439 -17.72 -23.52 10.30
N ALA A 440 -18.84 -24.16 10.63
CA ALA A 440 -19.76 -23.66 11.66
C ALA A 440 -19.08 -23.51 13.04
N ASP A 441 -18.10 -24.37 13.33
CA ASP A 441 -17.19 -24.21 14.45
C ASP A 441 -15.94 -23.44 14.01
N SER A 442 -15.93 -22.14 14.30
CA SER A 442 -14.81 -21.25 13.95
C SER A 442 -13.50 -21.61 14.68
N SER A 443 -13.54 -22.46 15.71
CA SER A 443 -12.32 -22.97 16.34
C SER A 443 -11.57 -23.99 15.45
N LYS A 444 -12.21 -24.46 14.38
CA LYS A 444 -11.67 -25.40 13.40
C LYS A 444 -11.17 -24.74 12.11
N SER A 445 -11.20 -23.41 12.04
CA SER A 445 -10.71 -22.66 10.88
C SER A 445 -9.20 -22.93 10.63
N PRO A 446 -8.77 -23.10 9.36
CA PRO A 446 -7.37 -23.31 9.03
C PRO A 446 -6.44 -22.21 9.54
N PHE A 447 -5.24 -22.58 10.00
CA PHE A 447 -4.17 -21.64 10.34
C PHE A 447 -2.79 -22.23 10.02
N VAL A 448 -1.78 -21.36 9.97
CA VAL A 448 -0.37 -21.73 9.87
C VAL A 448 0.39 -21.13 11.06
N GLU A 449 1.29 -21.90 11.65
CA GLU A 449 2.29 -21.38 12.58
C GLU A 449 3.60 -21.16 11.82
N VAL A 450 4.10 -19.93 11.82
CA VAL A 450 5.31 -19.52 11.11
C VAL A 450 6.35 -19.08 12.13
N TRP A 451 7.54 -19.62 12.04
CA TRP A 451 8.70 -19.20 12.81
C TRP A 451 9.65 -18.49 11.85
N TYR A 452 10.04 -17.27 12.21
CA TYR A 452 11.03 -16.52 11.45
C TYR A 452 11.97 -15.80 12.39
N SER A 453 13.20 -15.68 11.95
CA SER A 453 14.20 -14.88 12.63
C SER A 453 14.10 -13.44 12.14
N LEU A 454 14.25 -12.48 13.06
CA LEU A 454 14.59 -11.14 12.62
C LEU A 454 15.91 -11.24 11.85
N PRO A 455 16.04 -10.65 10.65
CA PRO A 455 17.31 -10.67 9.95
C PRO A 455 18.39 -10.14 10.90
N PRO A 456 19.58 -10.76 10.97
CA PRO A 456 20.72 -10.10 11.59
C PRO A 456 20.84 -8.73 10.92
N ASN A 457 20.96 -7.67 11.74
CA ASN A 457 20.94 -6.25 11.38
C ASN A 457 20.97 -6.04 9.87
N PRO A 458 19.85 -5.63 9.22
CA PRO A 458 19.69 -5.74 7.77
C PRO A 458 20.97 -5.31 7.08
N VAL A 459 21.69 -6.28 6.50
CA VAL A 459 22.85 -5.99 5.67
C VAL A 459 22.25 -5.25 4.49
N ASP A 460 22.35 -3.93 4.54
CA ASP A 460 21.99 -3.08 3.43
C ASP A 460 22.80 -3.61 2.24
N PRO A 461 22.16 -4.15 1.19
CA PRO A 461 22.86 -4.67 0.01
C PRO A 461 23.69 -3.56 -0.67
N ASP A 462 23.41 -2.30 -0.34
CA ASP A 462 24.13 -1.12 -0.79
C ASP A 462 25.07 -0.55 0.29
N ALA A 463 25.33 -1.21 1.43
CA ALA A 463 26.23 -0.71 2.48
C ALA A 463 27.62 -0.32 1.94
N GLY A 464 28.16 -1.12 1.02
CA GLY A 464 29.41 -0.80 0.31
C GLY A 464 29.26 0.38 -0.64
N LEU A 465 28.10 0.51 -1.30
CA LEU A 465 27.76 1.65 -2.15
C LEU A 465 27.61 2.95 -1.35
N TRP A 466 27.03 2.90 -0.14
CA TRP A 466 26.90 4.04 0.77
C TRP A 466 28.25 4.44 1.37
N ALA A 467 29.10 3.48 1.72
CA ALA A 467 30.46 3.76 2.16
C ALA A 467 31.29 4.41 1.04
N ASN A 468 31.18 3.91 -0.20
CA ASN A 468 31.83 4.51 -1.37
C ASN A 468 31.27 5.90 -1.66
N GLN A 469 29.95 6.08 -1.61
CA GLN A 469 29.30 7.37 -1.81
C GLN A 469 29.69 8.37 -0.72
N SER A 470 29.78 7.95 0.55
CA SER A 470 30.26 8.80 1.65
C SER A 470 31.71 9.23 1.39
N THR A 471 32.58 8.29 1.04
CA THR A 471 33.99 8.56 0.71
C THR A 471 34.14 9.56 -0.44
N LEU A 472 33.34 9.39 -1.50
CA LEU A 472 33.31 10.30 -2.65
C LEU A 472 32.72 11.68 -2.31
N SER A 473 31.76 11.73 -1.39
CA SER A 473 31.13 12.98 -0.93
C SER A 473 32.08 13.75 -0.01
N ASP A 474 32.73 13.07 0.93
CA ASP A 474 33.77 13.64 1.80
C ASP A 474 34.95 14.18 1.00
N PHE A 475 35.30 13.53 -0.11
CA PHE A 475 36.33 13.99 -1.04
C PHE A 475 35.86 15.20 -1.86
N ALA A 476 34.62 15.21 -2.34
CA ALA A 476 34.04 16.37 -3.03
C ALA A 476 33.95 17.60 -2.09
N ASP A 477 33.51 17.41 -0.85
CA ASP A 477 33.43 18.46 0.16
C ASP A 477 34.80 19.01 0.53
N TRP A 478 35.79 18.12 0.73
CA TRP A 478 37.17 18.53 0.94
C TRP A 478 37.72 19.31 -0.25
N THR A 479 37.45 18.86 -1.48
CA THR A 479 37.90 19.54 -2.70
C THR A 479 37.28 20.93 -2.78
N VAL A 480 35.98 21.09 -2.50
CA VAL A 480 35.33 22.40 -2.47
C VAL A 480 35.90 23.31 -1.38
N ALA A 481 36.20 22.77 -0.20
CA ALA A 481 36.68 23.54 0.95
C ALA A 481 38.13 24.01 0.80
N GLU A 482 39.04 23.14 0.35
CA GLU A 482 40.49 23.38 0.37
C GLU A 482 41.04 23.95 -0.94
N VAL A 483 40.36 23.71 -2.06
CA VAL A 483 40.88 24.05 -3.40
C VAL A 483 40.33 25.39 -3.88
N GLY A 484 39.09 25.73 -3.52
CA GLY A 484 38.45 27.00 -3.87
C GLY A 484 38.22 27.21 -5.37
N THR A 485 37.46 28.25 -5.74
CA THR A 485 37.06 28.52 -7.14
C THR A 485 38.17 29.14 -8.01
N THR A 486 39.23 29.67 -7.41
CA THR A 486 40.36 30.32 -8.13
C THR A 486 41.41 29.33 -8.68
N SER A 487 41.26 28.04 -8.38
CA SER A 487 42.22 26.97 -8.70
C SER A 487 42.05 26.36 -10.10
N GLY A 488 40.92 26.63 -10.76
CA GLY A 488 40.49 25.94 -11.97
C GLY A 488 39.55 24.76 -11.71
N TYR A 489 39.37 24.29 -10.47
CA TYR A 489 38.37 23.26 -10.19
C TYR A 489 36.93 23.76 -10.46
N ILE A 490 36.14 22.95 -11.18
CA ILE A 490 34.74 23.27 -11.52
C ILE A 490 33.78 22.41 -10.71
N GLU A 491 33.88 21.09 -10.88
CA GLU A 491 33.01 20.09 -10.24
C GLU A 491 33.62 18.68 -10.34
N SER A 492 33.12 17.77 -9.51
CA SER A 492 33.43 16.34 -9.53
C SER A 492 32.19 15.52 -9.87
N VAL A 493 32.31 14.61 -10.83
CA VAL A 493 31.27 13.64 -11.18
C VAL A 493 31.63 12.31 -10.53
N ASN A 494 30.82 11.89 -9.57
CA ASN A 494 31.10 10.73 -8.71
C ASN A 494 30.42 9.46 -9.25
N GLU A 495 31.13 8.34 -9.24
CA GLU A 495 30.61 7.00 -9.54
C GLU A 495 30.89 6.06 -8.35
N ALA A 496 29.88 5.88 -7.50
CA ALA A 496 29.98 5.12 -6.27
C ALA A 496 30.15 3.62 -6.48
N LYS A 497 29.75 3.06 -7.65
CA LYS A 497 29.95 1.63 -7.94
C LYS A 497 31.42 1.26 -8.08
N THR A 498 32.26 2.20 -8.51
CA THR A 498 33.68 1.98 -8.77
C THR A 498 34.59 2.83 -7.89
N THR A 499 34.02 3.56 -6.93
CA THR A 499 34.73 4.53 -6.09
C THR A 499 35.59 5.46 -6.94
N SER A 500 34.99 6.01 -8.00
CA SER A 500 35.71 6.86 -8.96
C SER A 500 35.08 8.24 -9.13
N VAL A 501 35.90 9.17 -9.60
CA VAL A 501 35.51 10.56 -9.81
C VAL A 501 36.10 11.09 -11.11
N THR A 502 35.30 11.86 -11.85
CA THR A 502 35.79 12.71 -12.96
C THR A 502 35.81 14.15 -12.50
N LEU A 503 36.99 14.73 -12.38
CA LEU A 503 37.23 16.12 -12.03
C LEU A 503 37.15 16.98 -13.29
N LEU A 504 36.24 17.94 -13.31
CA LEU A 504 36.16 18.97 -14.35
C LEU A 504 37.06 20.13 -13.93
N TRP A 505 38.03 20.47 -14.76
CA TRP A 505 39.06 21.45 -14.40
C TRP A 505 39.34 22.43 -15.53
N ALA A 506 39.22 23.72 -15.27
CA ALA A 506 39.48 24.79 -16.22
C ALA A 506 40.98 25.07 -16.38
N GLY A 507 41.43 25.17 -17.63
CA GLY A 507 42.81 25.54 -17.97
C GLY A 507 43.80 24.37 -17.95
N PRO A 508 45.10 24.65 -18.14
CA PRO A 508 46.13 23.61 -18.15
C PRO A 508 46.35 23.01 -16.74
N PRO A 509 46.91 21.78 -16.66
CA PRO A 509 47.31 21.18 -15.39
C PRO A 509 48.15 22.13 -14.53
N ASN A 510 47.86 22.18 -13.23
CA ASN A 510 48.57 23.03 -12.27
C ASN A 510 48.89 22.26 -10.97
N ALA A 511 49.66 22.89 -10.08
CA ALA A 511 50.09 22.25 -8.83
C ALA A 511 48.91 21.84 -7.92
N MET A 512 47.80 22.59 -7.97
CA MET A 512 46.61 22.27 -7.20
C MET A 512 45.87 21.05 -7.75
N GLN A 513 45.80 20.91 -9.08
CA GLN A 513 45.25 19.71 -9.73
C GLN A 513 46.04 18.45 -9.32
N ALA A 514 47.37 18.54 -9.24
CA ALA A 514 48.21 17.45 -8.76
C ALA A 514 47.95 17.11 -7.28
N ALA A 515 47.75 18.11 -6.42
CA ALA A 515 47.40 17.91 -5.01
C ALA A 515 46.04 17.22 -4.82
N VAL A 516 45.03 17.59 -5.63
CA VAL A 516 43.70 16.95 -5.60
C VAL A 516 43.76 15.50 -6.05
N LEU A 517 44.55 15.18 -7.08
CA LEU A 517 44.76 13.80 -7.51
C LEU A 517 45.50 12.96 -6.45
N ALA A 518 46.48 13.55 -5.77
CA ALA A 518 47.19 12.89 -4.66
C ALA A 518 46.26 12.62 -3.47
N GLU A 519 45.36 13.55 -3.14
CA GLU A 519 44.36 13.35 -2.08
C GLU A 519 43.32 12.29 -2.46
N ALA A 520 42.86 12.26 -3.71
CA ALA A 520 41.97 11.21 -4.20
C ALA A 520 42.62 9.83 -4.02
N GLN A 521 43.89 9.71 -4.42
CA GLN A 521 44.67 8.48 -4.25
C GLN A 521 44.84 8.10 -2.77
N ARG A 522 45.09 9.08 -1.88
CA ARG A 522 45.18 8.86 -0.42
C ARG A 522 43.86 8.31 0.16
N ARG A 523 42.72 8.73 -0.38
CA ARG A 523 41.37 8.26 -0.02
C ARG A 523 40.91 7.03 -0.80
N THR A 524 41.81 6.40 -1.56
CA THR A 524 41.51 5.20 -2.36
C THR A 524 40.44 5.44 -3.44
N ILE A 525 40.32 6.68 -3.94
CA ILE A 525 39.40 7.09 -5.00
C ILE A 525 40.13 7.09 -6.34
N THR A 526 39.52 6.48 -7.36
CA THR A 526 40.04 6.54 -8.74
C THR A 526 39.63 7.88 -9.38
N ALA A 527 40.57 8.83 -9.49
CA ALA A 527 40.28 10.13 -10.08
C ALA A 527 40.80 10.27 -11.52
N THR A 528 39.98 10.83 -12.40
CA THR A 528 40.34 11.26 -13.74
C THR A 528 40.08 12.75 -13.90
N VAL A 529 40.84 13.45 -14.74
CA VAL A 529 40.64 14.89 -14.98
C VAL A 529 40.22 15.11 -16.43
N LYS A 530 39.12 15.85 -16.62
CA LYS A 530 38.67 16.37 -17.90
C LYS A 530 38.93 17.87 -17.94
N GLN A 531 39.95 18.28 -18.70
CA GLN A 531 40.27 19.70 -18.85
C GLN A 531 39.14 20.42 -19.60
N ARG A 532 38.86 21.65 -19.17
CA ARG A 532 37.79 22.52 -19.65
C ARG A 532 38.36 23.86 -20.07
N VAL A 533 37.70 24.49 -21.03
CA VAL A 533 38.09 25.82 -21.53
C VAL A 533 37.60 26.90 -20.56
N TYR A 534 36.40 26.75 -20.01
CA TYR A 534 35.73 27.78 -19.21
C TYR A 534 35.81 27.49 -17.72
N THR A 535 36.04 28.54 -16.93
CA THR A 535 35.96 28.48 -15.47
C THR A 535 34.52 28.36 -14.99
N LYS A 536 34.33 27.86 -13.77
CA LYS A 536 33.01 27.78 -13.12
C LYS A 536 32.29 29.12 -13.09
N ASP A 537 33.01 30.20 -12.79
CA ASP A 537 32.45 31.55 -12.70
C ASP A 537 32.02 32.07 -14.08
N GLN A 538 32.81 31.82 -15.13
CA GLN A 538 32.43 32.17 -16.50
C GLN A 538 31.15 31.44 -16.95
N LEU A 539 31.04 30.15 -16.61
CA LEU A 539 29.86 29.35 -16.94
C LEU A 539 28.62 29.82 -16.17
N ALA A 540 28.76 30.09 -14.86
CA ALA A 540 27.68 30.61 -14.02
C ALA A 540 27.20 32.00 -14.50
N GLN A 541 28.14 32.92 -14.77
CA GLN A 541 27.82 34.26 -15.29
C GLN A 541 27.11 34.19 -16.64
N ALA A 542 27.52 33.29 -17.53
CA ALA A 542 26.86 33.09 -18.81
C ALA A 542 25.43 32.52 -18.67
N ALA A 543 25.22 31.57 -17.75
CA ALA A 543 23.89 31.04 -17.45
C ALA A 543 22.96 32.13 -16.86
N ASP A 544 23.48 32.95 -15.93
CA ASP A 544 22.75 34.06 -15.33
C ASP A 544 22.42 35.15 -16.36
N ALA A 545 23.38 35.50 -17.24
CA ALA A 545 23.18 36.45 -18.32
C ALA A 545 22.17 35.93 -19.37
N ALA A 546 22.17 34.63 -19.67
CA ALA A 546 21.15 34.02 -20.52
C ALA A 546 19.75 34.15 -19.90
N LEU A 547 19.62 33.86 -18.61
CA LEU A 547 18.35 33.95 -17.89
C LEU A 547 17.86 35.41 -17.79
N ALA A 548 18.77 36.36 -17.54
CA ALA A 548 18.47 37.79 -17.52
C ALA A 548 18.01 38.30 -18.89
N SER A 549 18.65 37.85 -19.98
CA SER A 549 18.24 38.14 -21.36
C SER A 549 16.83 37.61 -21.65
N ALA A 550 16.54 36.36 -21.31
CA ALA A 550 15.22 35.77 -21.52
C ALA A 550 14.12 36.46 -20.71
N THR A 551 14.42 36.80 -19.44
CA THR A 551 13.48 37.42 -18.49
C THR A 551 13.16 38.87 -18.85
N SER A 552 14.16 39.65 -19.23
CA SER A 552 13.97 41.03 -19.68
C SER A 552 13.30 41.14 -21.04
N GLY A 553 13.20 40.03 -21.79
CA GLY A 553 12.71 40.03 -23.17
C GLY A 553 13.63 40.81 -24.11
N SER A 554 14.91 40.95 -23.77
CA SER A 554 15.91 41.72 -24.51
C SER A 554 17.19 40.92 -24.72
N GLY A 555 18.00 41.26 -25.72
CA GLY A 555 19.23 40.53 -26.04
C GLY A 555 19.00 39.21 -26.76
N VAL A 556 20.00 38.30 -26.71
CA VAL A 556 20.05 37.10 -27.57
C VAL A 556 18.91 36.09 -27.31
N PHE A 557 18.39 36.02 -26.08
CA PHE A 557 17.25 35.18 -25.72
C PHE A 557 15.91 35.95 -25.69
N ALA A 558 15.83 37.14 -26.28
CA ALA A 558 14.59 37.94 -26.31
C ALA A 558 13.38 37.15 -26.84
N ASN A 559 13.61 36.32 -27.87
CA ASN A 559 12.59 35.50 -28.52
C ASN A 559 12.61 34.02 -28.07
N PHE A 560 13.20 33.70 -26.92
CA PHE A 560 13.28 32.34 -26.40
C PHE A 560 12.90 32.30 -24.92
N THR A 561 12.12 31.30 -24.52
CA THR A 561 11.72 31.06 -23.13
C THR A 561 12.60 29.97 -22.57
N ILE A 562 13.48 30.32 -21.62
CA ILE A 562 14.38 29.36 -20.98
C ILE A 562 13.61 28.59 -19.89
N GLY A 563 13.61 27.26 -20.01
CA GLY A 563 13.14 26.34 -18.97
C GLY A 563 14.24 25.95 -17.98
N THR A 564 15.44 25.64 -18.46
CA THR A 564 16.60 25.29 -17.62
C THR A 564 17.92 25.75 -18.23
N THR A 565 18.87 26.12 -17.36
CA THR A 565 20.28 26.35 -17.69
C THR A 565 21.13 25.32 -16.94
N ALA A 566 21.96 24.56 -17.64
CA ALA A 566 22.96 23.67 -17.05
C ALA A 566 24.35 24.24 -17.37
N ALA A 567 24.91 24.98 -16.43
CA ALA A 567 26.20 25.65 -16.55
C ALA A 567 27.39 24.72 -16.25
N VAL A 568 27.14 23.53 -15.70
CA VAL A 568 28.18 22.56 -15.39
C VAL A 568 27.68 21.19 -15.81
N SER A 569 28.37 20.58 -16.79
CA SER A 569 28.01 19.25 -17.32
C SER A 569 29.26 18.45 -17.70
N PRO A 570 29.29 17.14 -17.44
CA PRO A 570 30.34 16.26 -17.97
C PRO A 570 30.31 16.16 -19.51
N GLU A 571 29.15 16.36 -20.13
CA GLU A 571 28.93 16.07 -21.55
C GLU A 571 29.20 17.26 -22.47
N PHE A 572 29.26 18.48 -21.94
CA PHE A 572 29.45 19.70 -22.73
C PHE A 572 30.31 20.71 -21.97
N ASP A 573 31.33 21.26 -22.65
CA ASP A 573 32.22 22.29 -22.10
C ASP A 573 31.66 23.68 -22.38
N GLY A 574 30.60 24.05 -21.67
CA GLY A 574 29.79 25.23 -21.93
C GLY A 574 28.44 25.19 -21.21
N VAL A 575 27.55 26.14 -21.50
CA VAL A 575 26.21 26.21 -20.92
C VAL A 575 25.19 25.53 -21.83
N ILE A 576 24.43 24.58 -21.31
CA ILE A 576 23.27 24.01 -22.01
C ILE A 576 22.01 24.77 -21.58
N ILE A 577 21.25 25.25 -22.56
CA ILE A 577 20.03 26.03 -22.36
C ILE A 577 18.86 25.29 -23.00
N THR A 578 17.90 24.89 -22.18
CA THR A 578 16.72 24.16 -22.64
C THR A 578 15.50 25.06 -22.53
N GLY A 579 14.67 25.13 -23.58
CA GLY A 579 13.55 26.07 -23.61
C GLY A 579 12.66 25.95 -24.84
N GLN A 580 12.01 27.05 -25.23
CA GLN A 580 11.15 27.14 -26.42
C GLN A 580 11.29 28.48 -27.15
N HIS A 581 11.16 28.49 -28.47
CA HIS A 581 11.09 29.74 -29.22
C HIS A 581 9.71 30.39 -29.04
N LYS A 582 9.66 31.72 -28.91
CA LYS A 582 8.41 32.48 -28.67
C LYS A 582 7.54 32.61 -29.93
N SER A 583 8.04 32.24 -31.10
CA SER A 583 7.31 32.23 -32.37
C SER A 583 7.18 30.81 -32.91
N ASN A 584 5.96 30.32 -33.13
CA ASN A 584 5.71 29.09 -33.89
C ASN A 584 5.32 29.47 -35.33
N PRO A 585 5.97 28.94 -36.39
CA PRO A 585 6.96 27.85 -36.43
C PRO A 585 8.43 28.30 -36.29
N ALA A 586 9.06 27.98 -35.14
CA ALA A 586 10.52 28.12 -34.95
C ALA A 586 11.16 27.02 -34.08
N ASP A 587 10.41 26.05 -33.56
CA ASP A 587 10.93 24.94 -32.73
C ASP A 587 11.59 23.85 -33.59
N THR A 588 12.66 24.21 -34.31
CA THR A 588 13.41 23.32 -35.19
C THR A 588 14.87 23.21 -34.76
N ALA A 589 15.52 22.09 -35.05
CA ALA A 589 16.94 21.90 -34.78
C ALA A 589 17.82 22.98 -35.43
N ALA A 590 17.42 23.53 -36.58
CA ALA A 590 18.12 24.61 -37.26
C ALA A 590 18.04 25.95 -36.48
N ALA A 591 16.87 26.25 -35.90
CA ALA A 591 16.68 27.44 -35.06
C ALA A 591 17.45 27.32 -33.73
N ASP A 592 17.46 26.13 -33.12
CA ASP A 592 18.28 25.83 -31.94
C ASP A 592 19.76 26.02 -32.23
N GLN A 593 20.24 25.53 -33.36
CA GLN A 593 21.63 25.68 -33.78
C GLN A 593 21.99 27.16 -34.02
N ALA A 594 21.11 27.91 -34.69
CA ALA A 594 21.32 29.34 -34.93
C ALA A 594 21.36 30.14 -33.61
N LEU A 595 20.43 29.86 -32.69
CA LEU A 595 20.41 30.52 -31.38
C LEU A 595 21.60 30.11 -30.50
N SER A 596 22.04 28.85 -30.59
CA SER A 596 23.28 28.37 -29.93
C SER A 596 24.50 29.16 -30.38
N GLN A 597 24.64 29.42 -31.68
CA GLN A 597 25.75 30.20 -32.24
C GLN A 597 25.70 31.66 -31.79
N GLN A 598 24.53 32.30 -31.87
CA GLN A 598 24.36 33.68 -31.42
C GLN A 598 24.62 33.82 -29.92
N ALA A 599 24.09 32.90 -29.11
CA ALA A 599 24.28 32.92 -27.67
C ALA A 599 25.74 32.65 -27.29
N THR A 600 26.43 31.78 -28.02
CA THR A 600 27.88 31.55 -27.82
C THR A 600 28.68 32.83 -28.05
N GLN A 601 28.36 33.58 -29.10
CA GLN A 601 29.01 34.87 -29.38
C GLN A 601 28.67 35.93 -28.33
N ALA A 602 27.41 36.00 -27.91
CA ALA A 602 26.93 37.01 -26.97
C ALA A 602 27.41 36.78 -25.53
N LEU A 603 27.53 35.51 -25.11
CA LEU A 603 27.86 35.14 -23.73
C LEU A 603 29.36 34.82 -23.53
N GLY A 604 30.14 34.73 -24.61
CA GLY A 604 31.58 34.48 -24.54
C GLY A 604 31.97 33.08 -24.06
N VAL A 605 31.00 32.18 -23.87
CA VAL A 605 31.19 30.76 -23.56
C VAL A 605 30.45 29.91 -24.59
N ALA A 606 30.85 28.66 -24.78
CA ALA A 606 30.10 27.75 -25.64
C ALA A 606 28.68 27.56 -25.09
N VAL A 607 27.67 27.72 -25.95
CA VAL A 607 26.25 27.56 -25.60
C VAL A 607 25.61 26.54 -26.50
N LYS A 608 24.87 25.61 -25.90
CA LYS A 608 24.02 24.66 -26.61
C LYS A 608 22.56 24.90 -26.25
N VAL A 609 21.76 25.32 -27.21
CA VAL A 609 20.32 25.49 -27.07
C VAL A 609 19.62 24.22 -27.53
N GLN A 610 18.62 23.79 -26.78
CA GLN A 610 17.80 22.63 -27.10
C GLN A 610 16.33 22.96 -26.83
N THR A 611 15.49 22.86 -27.85
CA THR A 611 14.05 23.01 -27.68
C THR A 611 13.47 21.74 -27.06
N ALA A 612 12.73 21.91 -25.96
CA ALA A 612 11.94 20.83 -25.36
C ALA A 612 10.45 21.08 -25.65
N PRO A 613 9.65 20.06 -25.98
CA PRO A 613 8.20 20.21 -26.00
C PRO A 613 7.72 20.66 -24.62
N MET A 614 6.85 21.68 -24.56
CA MET A 614 6.10 21.95 -23.34
C MET A 614 5.34 20.68 -22.93
N PRO A 615 5.32 20.34 -21.63
CA PRO A 615 4.27 19.47 -21.11
C PRO A 615 2.93 20.04 -21.53
N THR A 616 2.03 19.18 -22.00
CA THR A 616 0.68 19.57 -22.37
C THR A 616 0.01 20.33 -21.23
N ASN A 617 -0.32 21.58 -21.53
CA ASN A 617 -1.01 22.50 -20.65
C ASN A 617 -2.35 21.86 -20.23
N THR A 618 -2.48 21.41 -19.00
CA THR A 618 -3.77 21.01 -18.41
C THR A 618 -4.27 22.10 -17.48
N GLY A 619 -4.34 23.34 -17.97
CA GLY A 619 -5.17 24.50 -17.54
C GLY A 619 -5.28 24.89 -16.05
N THR A 620 -4.67 24.16 -15.13
CA THR A 620 -4.88 24.25 -13.69
C THR A 620 -3.60 24.74 -13.04
N THR A 621 -3.73 25.73 -12.17
CA THR A 621 -2.64 26.34 -11.39
C THR A 621 -2.69 25.79 -9.96
N ARG A 622 -1.68 26.10 -9.14
CA ARG A 622 -1.67 25.75 -7.71
C ARG A 622 -2.92 26.20 -6.95
N GLY A 623 -3.66 27.19 -7.46
CA GLY A 623 -4.90 27.68 -6.88
C GLY A 623 -6.19 27.09 -7.43
N THR A 624 -6.16 26.54 -8.64
CA THR A 624 -7.32 25.99 -9.33
C THR A 624 -7.25 24.47 -9.50
N ASP A 625 -6.36 23.84 -8.72
CA ASP A 625 -6.12 22.40 -8.79
C ASP A 625 -7.31 21.58 -8.25
N THR A 626 -7.42 20.34 -8.72
CA THR A 626 -8.55 19.47 -8.46
C THR A 626 -8.09 18.05 -8.15
N SER A 627 -8.79 17.35 -7.24
CA SER A 627 -8.47 15.94 -6.93
C SER A 627 -8.51 15.05 -8.19
N PRO A 628 -7.52 14.17 -8.42
CA PRO A 628 -6.34 13.97 -7.58
C PRO A 628 -5.38 15.16 -7.65
N PHE A 629 -5.06 15.74 -6.48
CA PHE A 629 -4.31 16.98 -6.38
C PHE A 629 -2.83 16.74 -6.62
N ASN A 630 -2.20 17.73 -7.25
CA ASN A 630 -0.78 17.73 -7.54
C ASN A 630 -0.01 18.29 -6.34
N ALA A 631 1.19 17.78 -6.11
CA ALA A 631 2.07 18.32 -5.07
C ALA A 631 2.42 19.79 -5.38
N GLY A 632 2.50 20.63 -4.35
CA GLY A 632 2.72 22.07 -4.48
C GLY A 632 1.44 22.90 -4.68
N ALA A 633 0.25 22.29 -4.69
CA ALA A 633 -1.01 23.03 -4.69
C ALA A 633 -1.23 23.77 -3.36
N TYR A 634 -1.87 24.93 -3.45
CA TYR A 634 -2.12 25.80 -2.30
C TYR A 634 -3.39 25.39 -1.54
N MET A 635 -3.28 25.36 -0.22
CA MET A 635 -4.37 25.07 0.70
C MET A 635 -4.72 26.34 1.47
N ALA A 636 -5.83 27.00 1.14
CA ALA A 636 -6.29 28.16 1.90
C ALA A 636 -6.82 27.75 3.30
N PRO A 637 -6.52 28.48 4.39
CA PRO A 637 -5.94 29.81 4.39
C PRO A 637 -4.40 29.89 4.47
N GLY A 638 -3.65 28.78 4.44
CA GLY A 638 -2.17 28.90 4.48
C GLY A 638 -1.35 27.64 4.73
N CYS A 639 -1.44 26.66 3.83
CA CYS A 639 -0.49 25.54 3.70
C CYS A 639 -0.33 25.11 2.24
N THR A 640 0.52 24.12 1.99
CA THR A 640 0.76 23.54 0.67
C THR A 640 0.65 22.02 0.73
N LEU A 641 0.21 21.39 -0.36
CA LEU A 641 0.20 19.93 -0.50
C LEU A 641 1.59 19.38 -0.82
N GLY A 642 1.92 18.25 -0.19
CA GLY A 642 3.11 17.44 -0.44
C GLY A 642 2.87 16.39 -1.52
N PHE A 643 3.75 15.38 -1.58
CA PHE A 643 3.63 14.31 -2.56
C PHE A 643 2.43 13.39 -2.29
N GLY A 644 1.90 12.82 -3.38
CA GLY A 644 0.87 11.79 -3.29
C GLY A 644 1.44 10.47 -2.77
N LEU A 645 0.74 9.83 -1.85
CA LEU A 645 1.02 8.48 -1.36
C LEU A 645 -0.10 7.53 -1.76
N ARG A 646 0.27 6.30 -2.10
CA ARG A 646 -0.65 5.19 -2.39
C ARG A 646 -0.67 4.24 -1.22
N ILE A 647 -1.87 3.92 -0.73
CA ILE A 647 -2.10 2.92 0.32
C ILE A 647 -3.17 1.98 -0.24
N GLY A 648 -2.81 0.72 -0.48
CA GLY A 648 -3.65 -0.18 -1.27
C GLY A 648 -3.88 0.37 -2.69
N SER A 649 -5.13 0.41 -3.14
CA SER A 649 -5.53 0.96 -4.44
C SER A 649 -5.77 2.47 -4.45
N ALA A 650 -5.94 3.07 -3.28
CA ALA A 650 -6.30 4.49 -3.14
C ALA A 650 -5.05 5.38 -3.08
N THR A 651 -5.17 6.59 -3.62
CA THR A 651 -4.16 7.63 -3.46
C THR A 651 -4.63 8.69 -2.48
N TYR A 652 -3.67 9.30 -1.81
CA TYR A 652 -3.85 10.30 -0.77
C TYR A 652 -2.81 11.39 -0.98
N THR A 653 -3.15 12.64 -0.66
CA THR A 653 -2.17 13.72 -0.62
C THR A 653 -1.66 13.94 0.81
N THR A 654 -0.48 14.53 0.94
CA THR A 654 0.16 14.81 2.23
C THR A 654 0.27 16.31 2.47
N THR A 655 0.48 16.71 3.72
CA THR A 655 0.90 18.06 4.09
C THR A 655 1.65 18.01 5.43
N ALA A 656 2.19 19.13 5.90
CA ALA A 656 2.88 19.16 7.19
C ALA A 656 1.92 18.87 8.35
N ARG A 657 2.40 18.25 9.43
CA ARG A 657 1.56 17.86 10.57
C ARG A 657 0.83 19.03 11.22
N HIS A 658 1.50 20.18 11.33
CA HIS A 658 0.96 21.43 11.86
C HIS A 658 0.02 22.16 10.90
N CYS A 659 -0.20 21.65 9.68
CA CYS A 659 -1.25 22.10 8.79
C CYS A 659 -2.58 21.46 9.20
N ASP A 660 -3.22 22.03 10.23
CA ASP A 660 -4.35 21.43 10.94
C ASP A 660 -5.72 22.09 10.73
N ALA A 661 -5.81 23.04 9.79
CA ALA A 661 -7.07 23.74 9.54
C ALA A 661 -8.16 22.76 9.06
N GLN A 662 -9.32 22.81 9.72
CA GLN A 662 -10.46 21.90 9.53
C GLN A 662 -11.13 21.99 8.14
N SER A 663 -10.80 22.98 7.32
CA SER A 663 -11.45 23.25 6.03
C SER A 663 -10.51 23.91 5.03
N TYR A 664 -9.45 23.21 4.65
CA TYR A 664 -8.66 23.64 3.50
C TYR A 664 -9.51 23.66 2.23
N SER A 665 -9.33 24.67 1.37
CA SER A 665 -10.01 24.79 0.07
C SER A 665 -9.03 25.21 -1.04
N ALA A 666 -9.28 24.74 -2.27
CA ALA A 666 -8.66 25.32 -3.47
C ALA A 666 -9.25 26.72 -3.68
N ASN A 667 -8.39 27.73 -3.81
CA ASN A 667 -8.74 29.15 -3.66
C ASN A 667 -9.37 29.77 -4.94
N ASP A 668 -10.33 29.08 -5.54
CA ASP A 668 -11.35 29.67 -6.43
C ASP A 668 -12.75 29.12 -6.07
N ALA A 669 -13.63 30.05 -5.68
CA ALA A 669 -14.79 29.89 -4.82
C ALA A 669 -16.08 29.51 -5.56
N THR A 670 -16.20 28.27 -6.03
CA THR A 670 -17.51 27.73 -6.43
C THR A 670 -17.88 26.36 -5.84
N VAL A 671 -16.92 25.59 -5.32
CA VAL A 671 -17.22 24.33 -4.60
C VAL A 671 -16.24 24.17 -3.43
N ALA A 672 -16.74 24.08 -2.19
CA ALA A 672 -15.94 23.80 -1.02
C ALA A 672 -15.36 22.37 -1.09
N ARG A 673 -14.14 22.22 -1.61
CA ARG A 673 -13.46 20.91 -1.69
C ARG A 673 -12.65 20.68 -0.42
N LYS A 674 -13.20 19.90 0.51
CA LYS A 674 -12.54 19.54 1.77
C LYS A 674 -11.43 18.53 1.48
N TYR A 675 -10.21 18.83 1.92
CA TYR A 675 -9.08 17.90 1.86
C TYR A 675 -9.20 16.75 2.87
N GLY A 676 -9.97 16.95 3.95
CA GLY A 676 -10.14 16.01 5.06
C GLY A 676 -8.84 15.69 5.78
N THR A 677 -8.87 14.86 6.82
CA THR A 677 -7.67 14.35 7.50
C THR A 677 -7.88 12.87 7.77
N LYS A 678 -6.90 12.05 7.40
CA LYS A 678 -6.97 10.60 7.55
C LYS A 678 -6.04 10.08 8.65
N LEU A 679 -4.80 10.56 8.67
CA LEU A 679 -3.76 10.06 9.57
C LEU A 679 -2.73 11.15 9.84
N VAL A 680 -2.12 11.12 11.02
CA VAL A 680 -1.00 11.99 11.39
C VAL A 680 0.21 11.12 11.73
N ALA A 681 1.25 11.18 10.89
CA ALA A 681 2.50 10.47 11.10
C ALA A 681 3.43 11.31 11.96
N ARG A 682 3.66 10.88 13.22
CA ARG A 682 4.46 11.66 14.16
C ARG A 682 5.93 11.74 13.73
N ASP A 683 6.53 10.63 13.32
CA ASP A 683 7.95 10.55 12.93
C ASP A 683 8.26 11.25 11.60
N GLY A 684 7.26 11.32 10.70
CA GLY A 684 7.36 12.04 9.43
C GLY A 684 7.03 13.53 9.53
N ALA A 685 6.54 13.99 10.68
CA ALA A 685 5.89 15.29 10.84
C ALA A 685 4.92 15.59 9.67
N ALA A 686 4.10 14.59 9.33
CA ALA A 686 3.23 14.62 8.16
C ALA A 686 1.78 14.34 8.53
N ARG A 687 0.88 14.93 7.76
CA ARG A 687 -0.54 14.66 7.79
C ARG A 687 -0.95 14.08 6.45
N LEU A 688 -1.63 12.95 6.49
CA LEU A 688 -2.27 12.34 5.33
C LEU A 688 -3.70 12.87 5.23
N LEU A 689 -4.05 13.38 4.06
CA LEU A 689 -5.37 13.95 3.76
C LEU A 689 -6.20 12.90 3.00
N THR A 690 -7.52 12.89 3.19
CA THR A 690 -8.41 11.92 2.52
C THR A 690 -8.56 12.20 1.02
N ALA A 691 -8.20 13.41 0.58
CA ALA A 691 -8.18 13.76 -0.84
C ALA A 691 -7.08 13.02 -1.61
N GLY A 692 -7.39 12.66 -2.87
CA GLY A 692 -6.48 11.94 -3.74
C GLY A 692 -5.23 12.75 -4.09
N GLY A 693 -4.06 12.09 -4.07
CA GLY A 693 -2.81 12.64 -4.59
C GLY A 693 -2.51 12.12 -5.99
N SER A 694 -2.02 12.98 -6.88
CA SER A 694 -1.61 12.62 -8.23
C SER A 694 -0.12 12.27 -8.30
N ARG A 695 0.30 11.74 -9.45
CA ARG A 695 1.71 11.52 -9.80
C ARG A 695 2.44 12.78 -10.25
N LEU A 696 1.81 13.95 -10.17
CA LEU A 696 2.35 15.21 -10.69
C LEU A 696 2.65 16.18 -9.55
N MET A 697 3.59 17.08 -9.79
CA MET A 697 3.87 18.21 -8.93
C MET A 697 3.97 19.51 -9.72
N PHE A 698 3.52 20.61 -9.15
CA PHE A 698 3.74 21.92 -9.74
C PHE A 698 5.20 22.32 -9.66
N TYR A 699 5.73 22.80 -10.79
CA TYR A 699 7.03 23.43 -10.86
C TYR A 699 6.91 24.85 -11.42
N GLY A 700 7.82 25.74 -11.04
CA GLY A 700 7.76 27.16 -11.39
C GLY A 700 6.94 28.00 -10.41
N GLY A 701 6.68 29.26 -10.77
CA GLY A 701 6.07 30.27 -9.91
C GLY A 701 4.69 29.88 -9.34
N TYR A 702 4.21 30.63 -8.34
CA TYR A 702 2.94 30.30 -7.68
C TYR A 702 1.73 30.38 -8.63
N ASN A 703 1.82 31.19 -9.69
CA ASN A 703 0.81 31.37 -10.73
C ASN A 703 1.01 30.44 -11.95
N SER A 704 2.00 29.55 -11.90
CA SER A 704 2.32 28.61 -12.97
C SER A 704 1.33 27.44 -13.01
N SER A 705 1.02 26.96 -14.22
CA SER A 705 0.34 25.67 -14.46
C SER A 705 1.31 24.54 -14.80
N LEU A 706 2.62 24.81 -14.81
CA LEU A 706 3.64 23.84 -15.19
C LEU A 706 3.72 22.69 -14.19
N LYS A 707 3.77 21.46 -14.70
CA LYS A 707 3.78 20.23 -13.91
C LYS A 707 4.87 19.25 -14.32
N ALA A 708 5.46 18.63 -13.31
CA ALA A 708 6.45 17.58 -13.42
C ALA A 708 5.86 16.25 -12.94
N THR A 709 6.21 15.16 -13.62
CA THR A 709 5.88 13.80 -13.19
C THR A 709 6.87 13.35 -12.13
N VAL A 710 6.34 12.87 -11.01
CA VAL A 710 7.15 12.28 -9.95
C VAL A 710 7.53 10.87 -10.39
N VAL A 711 8.83 10.56 -10.41
CA VAL A 711 9.34 9.24 -10.80
C VAL A 711 10.10 8.60 -9.64
N ARG A 712 10.22 7.28 -9.68
CA ARG A 712 11.02 6.53 -8.70
C ARG A 712 12.50 6.83 -8.92
N HIS A 713 13.23 6.98 -7.82
CA HIS A 713 14.68 7.06 -7.91
C HIS A 713 15.26 5.70 -8.33
N PRO A 714 16.15 5.63 -9.34
CA PRO A 714 16.63 4.36 -9.91
C PRO A 714 17.33 3.44 -8.91
N SER A 715 17.98 4.00 -7.88
CA SER A 715 18.71 3.22 -6.87
C SER A 715 17.88 2.87 -5.64
N THR A 716 16.85 3.65 -5.27
CA THR A 716 16.12 3.42 -4.01
C THR A 716 14.73 2.84 -4.22
N GLY A 717 14.22 2.80 -5.46
CA GLY A 717 12.85 2.38 -5.77
C GLY A 717 11.75 3.29 -5.20
N ALA A 718 12.13 4.35 -4.47
CA ALA A 718 11.27 5.29 -3.75
C ALA A 718 11.73 6.74 -4.01
N GLY A 719 11.80 7.58 -2.96
CA GLY A 719 12.34 8.94 -3.06
C GLY A 719 13.87 8.98 -3.09
N ALA A 720 14.43 10.08 -3.59
CA ALA A 720 15.87 10.31 -3.61
C ALA A 720 16.41 10.53 -2.19
N ASN A 721 17.45 9.77 -1.83
CA ASN A 721 18.25 10.08 -0.66
C ASN A 721 19.10 11.32 -0.95
N ILE A 722 19.30 12.14 0.09
CA ILE A 722 20.09 13.36 -0.01
C ILE A 722 21.07 13.43 1.16
N ASN A 723 22.26 13.95 0.88
CA ASN A 723 23.31 14.17 1.83
C ASN A 723 23.56 15.68 1.99
N PRO A 724 24.17 16.12 3.10
CA PRO A 724 24.83 17.42 3.13
C PRO A 724 25.69 17.60 1.88
N GLY A 725 25.63 18.77 1.23
CA GLY A 725 26.28 18.96 -0.06
C GLY A 725 25.32 18.93 -1.25
N ASP A 726 24.26 18.11 -1.20
CA ASP A 726 23.34 17.95 -2.31
C ASP A 726 22.49 19.19 -2.57
N TYR A 727 22.12 19.37 -3.83
CA TYR A 727 21.18 20.41 -4.22
C TYR A 727 19.76 19.88 -4.33
N VAL A 728 18.83 20.64 -3.81
CA VAL A 728 17.41 20.34 -3.82
C VAL A 728 16.62 21.56 -4.31
N CYS A 729 15.33 21.37 -4.57
CA CYS A 729 14.38 22.41 -4.89
C CYS A 729 13.22 22.38 -3.89
N THR A 730 12.67 23.53 -3.51
CA THR A 730 11.37 23.61 -2.82
C THR A 730 10.29 24.01 -3.82
N SER A 731 9.04 23.66 -3.55
CA SER A 731 7.89 24.14 -4.30
C SER A 731 6.71 24.38 -3.37
N GLY A 732 6.42 25.66 -3.13
CA GLY A 732 5.38 26.15 -2.25
C GLY A 732 4.14 26.63 -3.00
N GLY A 733 2.97 26.47 -2.40
CA GLY A 733 1.71 26.98 -2.92
C GLY A 733 1.60 28.51 -2.86
N ASN A 734 2.35 29.14 -1.95
CA ASN A 734 2.39 30.59 -1.80
C ASN A 734 3.50 31.23 -2.64
N SER A 735 4.71 30.67 -2.61
CA SER A 735 5.90 31.26 -3.24
C SER A 735 6.35 30.59 -4.54
N GLY A 736 5.78 29.45 -4.91
CA GLY A 736 6.20 28.69 -6.09
C GLY A 736 7.49 27.90 -5.86
N SER A 737 8.17 27.55 -6.95
CA SER A 737 9.40 26.75 -6.92
C SER A 737 10.65 27.58 -6.65
N HIS A 738 11.46 27.16 -5.68
CA HIS A 738 12.80 27.68 -5.43
C HIS A 738 13.83 26.58 -5.68
N CYS A 739 14.19 26.45 -6.94
CA CYS A 739 15.37 25.71 -7.38
C CYS A 739 16.58 26.65 -7.53
N GLY A 740 16.28 27.91 -7.90
CA GLY A 740 17.17 28.95 -8.41
C GLY A 740 18.12 28.46 -9.48
N GLY A 741 17.82 28.70 -10.77
CA GLY A 741 18.77 28.77 -11.89
C GLY A 741 19.80 27.66 -12.12
N GLY A 742 19.82 26.61 -11.31
CA GLY A 742 20.97 25.74 -11.08
C GLY A 742 21.40 25.78 -9.62
N ALA A 743 21.12 24.69 -8.88
CA ALA A 743 21.87 24.31 -7.67
C ALA A 743 22.12 25.42 -6.62
N ASN A 744 21.15 26.28 -6.32
CA ASN A 744 21.35 27.33 -5.29
C ASN A 744 20.72 27.00 -3.94
N MET A 745 20.02 25.87 -3.78
CA MET A 745 19.53 25.43 -2.49
C MET A 745 20.22 24.14 -2.07
N LYS A 746 21.15 24.27 -1.14
CA LYS A 746 22.10 23.22 -0.72
C LYS A 746 21.68 22.63 0.62
N VAL A 747 21.70 21.31 0.73
CA VAL A 747 21.52 20.62 2.00
C VAL A 747 22.73 20.91 2.89
N ILE A 748 22.46 21.41 4.08
CA ILE A 748 23.49 21.83 5.05
C ILE A 748 23.75 20.72 6.06
N LYS A 749 22.70 20.15 6.65
CA LYS A 749 22.80 19.08 7.65
C LYS A 749 21.47 18.38 7.88
N GLY A 750 21.53 17.10 8.24
CA GLY A 750 20.40 16.34 8.79
C GLY A 750 20.32 16.44 10.31
N GLY A 751 19.31 15.79 10.90
CA GLY A 751 19.22 15.63 12.35
C GLY A 751 18.78 16.88 13.12
N VAL A 752 18.27 17.90 12.44
CA VAL A 752 17.88 19.17 13.06
C VAL A 752 16.56 18.99 13.79
N LYS A 753 16.58 19.14 15.12
CA LYS A 753 15.37 19.03 15.94
C LYS A 753 14.46 20.23 15.70
N TYR A 754 13.19 19.96 15.43
CA TYR A 754 12.16 20.96 15.19
C TYR A 754 10.90 20.61 16.00
N GLU A 755 10.37 21.60 16.71
CA GLU A 755 9.13 21.50 17.47
C GLU A 755 8.04 22.24 16.69
N ASP A 756 7.06 21.51 16.17
CA ASP A 756 5.98 22.03 15.33
C ASP A 756 4.67 22.26 16.12
N GLY A 757 4.72 22.12 17.45
CA GLY A 757 3.56 22.18 18.35
C GLY A 757 2.89 20.83 18.61
N TYR A 758 3.37 19.75 17.97
CA TYR A 758 2.89 18.38 18.13
C TYR A 758 3.99 17.41 18.61
N GLY A 759 5.12 17.94 19.08
CA GLY A 759 6.29 17.23 19.59
C GLY A 759 7.51 17.34 18.67
N ILE A 760 8.69 17.08 19.24
CA ILE A 760 9.96 17.22 18.54
C ILE A 760 10.09 16.18 17.42
N THR A 761 10.40 16.64 16.20
CA THR A 761 10.76 15.81 15.06
C THR A 761 12.20 16.08 14.60
N SER A 762 12.80 15.11 13.92
CA SER A 762 14.10 15.28 13.24
C SER A 762 13.88 15.73 11.80
N THR A 763 14.55 16.81 11.39
CA THR A 763 14.43 17.42 10.06
C THR A 763 15.78 17.60 9.39
N ILE A 764 15.76 17.98 8.12
CA ILE A 764 16.93 18.29 7.31
C ILE A 764 16.89 19.77 6.97
N LEU A 765 18.03 20.44 7.12
CA LEU A 765 18.21 21.84 6.80
C LEU A 765 18.80 21.99 5.40
N ALA A 766 18.15 22.77 4.55
CA ALA A 766 18.73 23.28 3.31
C ALA A 766 18.72 24.81 3.29
N LYS A 767 19.70 25.39 2.62
CA LYS A 767 19.94 26.83 2.56
C LYS A 767 20.11 27.32 1.14
N ARG A 768 19.54 28.49 0.85
CA ARG A 768 19.83 29.28 -0.33
C ARG A 768 21.22 29.90 -0.22
N ILE A 769 22.17 29.35 -0.95
CA ILE A 769 23.57 29.79 -0.90
C ILE A 769 23.77 31.18 -1.52
N ASP A 770 22.83 31.61 -2.38
CA ASP A 770 22.80 32.95 -2.96
C ASP A 770 22.04 33.98 -2.10
N GLY A 771 21.64 33.61 -0.88
CA GLY A 771 20.81 34.46 -0.01
C GLY A 771 19.40 34.70 -0.56
N GLY A 772 18.97 33.93 -1.56
CA GLY A 772 17.63 33.99 -2.13
C GLY A 772 16.57 33.35 -1.24
N LEU A 773 15.34 33.31 -1.74
CA LEU A 773 14.20 32.75 -1.03
C LEU A 773 14.20 31.21 -1.05
N ALA A 774 14.09 30.58 0.12
CA ALA A 774 13.96 29.13 0.27
C ALA A 774 12.52 28.70 0.53
N ALA A 775 11.84 29.42 1.43
CA ALA A 775 10.46 29.17 1.83
C ALA A 775 9.84 30.42 2.48
N VAL A 776 8.52 30.52 2.40
CA VAL A 776 7.71 31.53 3.10
C VAL A 776 6.62 30.89 3.95
N ARG A 777 6.02 31.68 4.84
CA ARG A 777 4.76 31.26 5.49
C ARG A 777 3.70 30.93 4.42
N GLY A 778 3.09 29.76 4.54
CA GLY A 778 2.16 29.20 3.55
C GLY A 778 2.75 28.07 2.69
N ASP A 779 4.07 27.90 2.68
CA ASP A 779 4.72 26.81 1.95
C ASP A 779 4.85 25.51 2.76
N SER A 780 4.55 25.54 4.06
CA SER A 780 4.54 24.34 4.90
C SER A 780 3.69 23.23 4.26
N GLY A 781 4.25 22.03 4.20
CA GLY A 781 3.69 20.87 3.51
C GLY A 781 4.06 20.76 2.04
N GLY A 782 4.69 21.77 1.43
CA GLY A 782 5.10 21.74 0.02
C GLY A 782 6.23 20.74 -0.26
N PRO A 783 6.34 20.23 -1.50
CA PRO A 783 7.37 19.27 -1.89
C PRO A 783 8.78 19.86 -1.91
N VAL A 784 9.74 19.03 -1.49
CA VAL A 784 11.18 19.17 -1.76
C VAL A 784 11.57 18.11 -2.79
N TYR A 785 12.30 18.48 -3.84
CA TYR A 785 12.55 17.61 -5.00
C TYR A 785 13.92 17.82 -5.65
N ARG A 786 14.31 16.90 -6.53
CA ARG A 786 15.42 17.02 -7.48
C ARG A 786 14.95 16.75 -8.89
N ASN A 787 15.54 17.42 -9.88
CA ASN A 787 15.30 17.11 -11.29
C ASN A 787 16.03 15.81 -11.68
N THR A 788 15.46 15.01 -12.58
CA THR A 788 16.15 13.81 -13.09
C THR A 788 17.23 14.17 -14.10
N PRO A 789 18.46 13.64 -13.99
CA PRO A 789 19.47 13.77 -15.04
C PRO A 789 19.08 12.98 -16.30
N GLY A 790 19.25 13.58 -17.50
CA GLY A 790 19.42 12.80 -18.74
C GLY A 790 18.19 12.32 -19.53
N VAL A 791 16.95 12.78 -19.25
CA VAL A 791 15.78 12.44 -20.09
C VAL A 791 15.28 13.68 -20.83
N PHE A 792 15.46 13.70 -22.15
CA PHE A 792 14.94 14.77 -23.02
C PHE A 792 13.41 14.71 -23.09
N GLY A 793 12.75 15.84 -22.78
CA GLY A 793 11.31 16.04 -23.02
C GLY A 793 10.34 15.47 -21.99
N ALA A 794 10.80 14.84 -20.91
CA ALA A 794 9.94 14.42 -19.79
C ALA A 794 10.29 15.22 -18.53
N THR A 795 9.34 16.00 -18.00
CA THR A 795 9.47 16.77 -16.76
C THR A 795 9.46 15.85 -15.53
N ASN A 796 10.46 14.97 -15.41
CA ASN A 796 10.54 14.03 -14.32
C ASN A 796 11.30 14.62 -13.12
N VAL A 797 10.82 14.33 -11.93
CA VAL A 797 11.45 14.75 -10.66
C VAL A 797 11.49 13.60 -9.67
N TYR A 798 12.54 13.58 -8.86
CA TYR A 798 12.62 12.72 -7.70
C TYR A 798 12.06 13.45 -6.48
N ALA A 799 11.14 12.79 -5.77
CA ALA A 799 10.70 13.28 -4.47
C ALA A 799 11.84 13.17 -3.46
N VAL A 800 12.08 14.23 -2.71
CA VAL A 800 13.14 14.30 -1.68
C VAL A 800 12.53 14.46 -0.29
N GLY A 801 11.51 15.31 -0.16
CA GLY A 801 10.93 15.59 1.16
C GLY A 801 9.76 16.55 1.14
N MET A 802 9.42 17.06 2.32
CA MET A 802 8.29 17.95 2.56
C MET A 802 8.68 19.07 3.52
N ILE A 803 8.39 20.31 3.13
CA ILE A 803 8.72 21.54 3.87
C ILE A 803 8.00 21.54 5.22
N GLN A 804 8.75 21.74 6.31
CA GLN A 804 8.23 21.91 7.66
C GLN A 804 8.21 23.39 8.04
N ALA A 805 9.34 24.09 7.89
CA ALA A 805 9.46 25.49 8.28
C ALA A 805 10.50 26.24 7.44
N GLY A 806 10.33 27.56 7.32
CA GLY A 806 11.41 28.46 6.91
C GLY A 806 12.18 28.96 8.13
N MET A 807 13.50 29.07 8.03
CA MET A 807 14.38 29.57 9.10
C MET A 807 15.52 30.45 8.56
N GLY A 808 16.37 30.96 9.46
CA GLY A 808 17.53 31.75 9.10
C GLY A 808 17.20 33.20 8.79
N ASP A 809 18.03 33.82 7.95
CA ASP A 809 17.94 35.24 7.65
C ASP A 809 16.64 35.59 6.91
N LYS A 810 16.07 36.73 7.27
CA LYS A 810 14.93 37.29 6.53
C LYS A 810 15.41 37.82 5.19
N VAL A 811 14.78 37.37 4.12
CA VAL A 811 15.11 37.75 2.74
C VAL A 811 13.91 38.40 2.04
N PRO A 812 14.15 39.19 0.96
CA PRO A 812 13.06 39.70 0.14
C PRO A 812 12.18 38.56 -0.40
N CYS A 813 10.87 38.71 -0.23
CA CYS A 813 9.88 37.67 -0.54
C CYS A 813 9.64 37.42 -2.04
N GLY A 814 10.05 38.33 -2.91
CA GLY A 814 9.70 38.27 -4.33
C GLY A 814 8.18 38.26 -4.57
N SER A 815 7.75 37.58 -5.64
CA SER A 815 6.34 37.46 -6.01
C SER A 815 5.68 36.33 -5.24
N LEU A 816 4.67 36.66 -4.43
CA LEU A 816 3.90 35.72 -3.62
C LEU A 816 2.42 35.76 -3.97
N ARG A 817 1.72 34.67 -3.68
CA ARG A 817 0.26 34.62 -3.76
C ARG A 817 -0.42 35.42 -2.65
N GLN A 818 0.08 35.28 -1.43
CA GLN A 818 -0.39 35.97 -0.24
C GLN A 818 0.82 36.60 0.46
N SER A 819 0.71 37.89 0.77
CA SER A 819 1.73 38.60 1.54
C SER A 819 1.76 38.09 2.98
N THR A 820 2.94 37.70 3.47
CA THR A 820 3.08 37.11 4.82
C THR A 820 4.15 37.76 5.69
N GLY A 821 5.02 38.61 5.12
CA GLY A 821 6.11 39.30 5.83
C GLY A 821 7.21 38.40 6.41
N LEU A 822 7.15 37.08 6.19
CA LEU A 822 8.05 36.07 6.76
C LEU A 822 8.63 35.19 5.65
N CYS A 823 9.83 35.55 5.21
CA CYS A 823 10.50 34.99 4.04
C CYS A 823 11.94 34.67 4.41
N TYR A 824 12.36 33.43 4.12
CA TYR A 824 13.52 32.81 4.74
C TYR A 824 14.51 32.29 3.71
N SER A 825 15.81 32.44 3.98
CA SER A 825 16.88 31.86 3.16
C SER A 825 17.15 30.38 3.45
N GLU A 826 16.57 29.84 4.51
CA GLU A 826 16.74 28.44 4.89
C GLU A 826 15.38 27.74 5.05
N VAL A 827 15.38 26.42 4.87
CA VAL A 827 14.21 25.58 4.97
C VAL A 827 14.54 24.31 5.74
N LEU A 828 13.67 23.98 6.70
CA LEU A 828 13.61 22.67 7.31
C LEU A 828 12.60 21.81 6.57
N TYR A 829 12.97 20.58 6.26
CA TYR A 829 12.08 19.61 5.64
C TYR A 829 12.26 18.21 6.22
N THR A 830 11.22 17.39 6.13
CA THR A 830 11.30 15.96 6.46
C THR A 830 11.55 15.16 5.19
N SER A 831 12.42 14.14 5.25
CA SER A 831 12.67 13.23 4.13
C SER A 831 11.40 12.49 3.71
N ILE A 832 11.20 12.34 2.40
CA ILE A 832 10.05 11.61 1.85
C ILE A 832 10.06 10.14 2.30
N ASN A 833 11.24 9.55 2.46
CA ASN A 833 11.36 8.16 2.91
C ASN A 833 10.93 8.02 4.38
N THR A 834 11.21 9.01 5.23
CA THR A 834 10.69 9.07 6.61
C THR A 834 9.17 9.20 6.63
N ILE A 835 8.60 10.00 5.73
CA ILE A 835 7.15 10.18 5.60
C ILE A 835 6.48 8.89 5.16
N ILE A 836 7.01 8.21 4.13
CA ILE A 836 6.50 6.92 3.63
C ILE A 836 6.54 5.87 4.75
N ARG A 837 7.64 5.77 5.49
CA ARG A 837 7.77 4.83 6.62
C ARG A 837 6.81 5.15 7.76
N GLY A 838 6.57 6.43 8.02
CA GLY A 838 5.62 6.89 9.03
C GLY A 838 4.16 6.64 8.67
N VAL A 839 3.87 6.20 7.44
CA VAL A 839 2.53 5.86 6.96
C VAL A 839 2.55 4.39 6.49
N SER A 840 2.18 3.48 7.38
CA SER A 840 2.25 2.03 7.12
C SER A 840 1.54 1.60 5.82
N GLY A 841 2.18 0.71 5.06
CA GLY A 841 1.67 0.20 3.78
C GLY A 841 1.61 1.25 2.65
N SER A 842 2.23 2.42 2.84
CA SER A 842 2.25 3.47 1.83
C SER A 842 3.42 3.36 0.86
N SER A 843 3.23 3.86 -0.35
CA SER A 843 4.27 4.03 -1.37
C SER A 843 4.08 5.36 -2.08
N LEU A 844 5.13 5.90 -2.71
CA LEU A 844 5.03 7.13 -3.48
C LEU A 844 4.15 6.94 -4.72
N VAL A 845 3.26 7.88 -5.01
CA VAL A 845 2.52 7.90 -6.28
C VAL A 845 3.45 8.43 -7.36
N THR A 846 4.02 7.51 -8.14
CA THR A 846 4.91 7.84 -9.27
C THR A 846 4.23 7.57 -10.61
N GLY A 847 4.76 8.21 -11.66
CA GLY A 847 4.31 8.06 -13.05
C GLY A 847 5.18 7.19 -13.92
#